data_AF-A0A954SWQ2-F1
#
_entry.id   AF-A0A954SWQ2-F1
#
_cell.length_a   1.000
_cell.length_b   1.000
_cell.length_c   1.000
_cell.angle_alpha   90.00
_cell.angle_beta   90.00
_cell.angle_gamma   90.00
#
_symmetry.space_group_name_H-M   'P 1'
#
loop_
_entity.id
_entity.type
_entity.pdbx_description
1 polymer ?
#
loop_
_entity_poly.entity_id
_entity_poly.type
_entity_poly.pdbx_seq_one_letter_code
_entity_poly.pdbx_strand_id
1 'polypeptide(L)'
;MEGSVLRDTRRIIGVLSWLLVGAILNPLASVAAQSSVDEEPSIYVQSISPVGMRSYVRGRWGSVRAVVFNPTNGDREVKITGYIDGYEHQQYGRIVEVPARTRIIAWFPFYIPEKEVEQAPDIDPYANNEPTPAGDGRPPFQRPTLDYVDLMCWATDITDGQSIPLPATENEPRFVVPINFGHPEPMLGVLGDVMPNRFAPDITLELEAIKASRTTYGRTFRTFQFLPYEFPVDATVLEAFDQIAIMGPGLVADSQSTEALRAWVQRGGRLWIMLEHVDHDWLRSLLADVAVIEPVGVTTLEQVRWHYELPGDVPDEVRDYEEPIEFHRLLTTGLTTEWTVDGWPAVSTLDWGRGSILFTSIGSRSLMFPANQNDFGIPPPRVEGGASSFADYSSPYKLEDFLSKTSFATFVRENKPLVPNQEAAAEYVRAQLAYSAPRRGTIVLLLLTFCAGLGMAGYALARQEKLRLMLVVGPILSLCFAAVFAVIGFTSREATGDVVGELQLVQGRDGSTGIDIEATGRVFVTNSLGREVDSREAGTTRFQRADSDVRLWEQSWVDFDHWRMDDLAPPVGTLSLMRYQSDLMTRPLTIQATFDEEGLVGRFDWEGLEGASDALIRGEVLASHVSLAEDGTFRVSADQELNPGQYVIGATLSDEQQRRQKFLRQFFVTDRDAPPEPMFYVWGNLRNPRVDYEGIDSRNGAALHMAPLRFVSPPANTPVRVPQSLLRIRSLQNLTNREGSTAYAWSSDEWSQMNAPAEKVSTHFISVKLPPALLPLRLDKIDVSLEIEANDLSVTLLGVEDGATFELVSETSPRGTIRLSIEDPRALRVSADGEWLLGLEVGRLPETKMGTTWQVRDFKIDVRGTHAAVVDESQ
;
A
#
# COMPACT_ATOMS: atom_id res chain seq x y z
N MET A 1 -77.76 76.93 -1.76
CA MET A 1 -77.53 76.44 -3.12
C MET A 1 -76.09 75.99 -3.16
N GLU A 2 -75.85 74.68 -3.16
CA GLU A 2 -75.45 74.00 -4.40
C GLU A 2 -74.14 74.62 -4.90
N GLY A 3 -73.00 73.98 -4.73
CA GLY A 3 -72.73 72.73 -5.43
C GLY A 3 -71.72 73.07 -6.51
N SER A 4 -70.57 72.39 -6.47
CA SER A 4 -69.46 72.51 -7.43
C SER A 4 -68.83 73.91 -7.48
N VAL A 5 -67.59 74.12 -7.06
CA VAL A 5 -66.40 73.55 -7.69
C VAL A 5 -65.45 73.11 -6.58
N LEU A 6 -65.82 71.98 -5.98
CA LEU A 6 -65.10 71.23 -4.95
C LEU A 6 -64.34 70.04 -5.59
N ARG A 7 -63.90 70.20 -6.85
CA ARG A 7 -63.27 69.12 -7.64
C ARG A 7 -61.84 69.35 -8.11
N ASP A 8 -61.30 70.56 -8.09
CA ASP A 8 -59.87 70.79 -8.45
C ASP A 8 -58.94 71.16 -7.30
N THR A 9 -59.46 71.49 -6.12
CA THR A 9 -58.63 71.73 -4.93
C THR A 9 -58.30 70.46 -4.15
N ARG A 10 -59.02 69.35 -4.40
CA ARG A 10 -58.81 68.06 -3.70
C ARG A 10 -57.68 67.20 -4.27
N ARG A 11 -57.18 67.47 -5.48
CA ARG A 11 -55.96 66.81 -6.00
C ARG A 11 -54.67 67.51 -5.58
N ILE A 12 -54.70 68.81 -5.31
CA ILE A 12 -53.52 69.57 -4.87
C ILE A 12 -53.34 69.47 -3.33
N ILE A 13 -54.42 69.34 -2.56
CA ILE A 13 -54.34 69.16 -1.09
C ILE A 13 -54.01 67.70 -0.70
N GLY A 14 -54.30 66.72 -1.56
CA GLY A 14 -53.95 65.30 -1.34
C GLY A 14 -52.46 64.98 -1.50
N VAL A 15 -51.76 65.66 -2.42
CA VAL A 15 -50.32 65.46 -2.64
C VAL A 15 -49.48 66.23 -1.61
N LEU A 16 -49.94 67.41 -1.17
CA LEU A 16 -49.27 68.18 -0.12
C LEU A 16 -49.49 67.63 1.30
N SER A 17 -50.60 66.93 1.57
CA SER A 17 -50.83 66.28 2.88
C SER A 17 -50.05 64.96 3.06
N TRP A 18 -49.61 64.31 1.97
CA TRP A 18 -48.72 63.14 2.05
C TRP A 18 -47.25 63.52 2.26
N LEU A 19 -46.82 64.70 1.81
CA LEU A 19 -45.44 65.18 2.03
C LEU A 19 -45.23 65.83 3.41
N LEU A 20 -46.28 66.36 4.05
CA LEU A 20 -46.17 67.03 5.36
C LEU A 20 -46.41 66.14 6.58
N VAL A 21 -46.98 64.93 6.42
CA VAL A 21 -47.03 63.92 7.50
C VAL A 21 -45.80 62.97 7.46
N GLY A 22 -45.13 62.84 6.31
CA GLY A 22 -43.88 62.07 6.18
C GLY A 22 -42.63 62.74 6.75
N ALA A 23 -42.64 64.06 7.01
CA ALA A 23 -41.46 64.81 7.45
C ALA A 23 -41.46 65.21 8.94
N ILE A 24 -42.52 64.91 9.71
CA ILE A 24 -42.64 65.33 11.13
C ILE A 24 -42.85 64.14 12.09
N LEU A 25 -42.92 62.89 11.60
CA LEU A 25 -43.02 61.68 12.43
C LEU A 25 -41.88 60.67 12.25
N ASN A 26 -40.69 61.11 11.79
CA ASN A 26 -39.50 60.24 11.89
C ASN A 26 -38.16 60.96 12.19
N PRO A 27 -38.06 61.70 13.30
CA PRO A 27 -36.78 61.88 14.00
C PRO A 27 -36.83 61.31 15.43
N LEU A 28 -37.40 60.11 15.61
CA LEU A 28 -37.32 59.32 16.85
C LEU A 28 -36.99 57.83 16.61
N ALA A 29 -36.60 57.46 15.39
CA ALA A 29 -35.98 56.17 15.07
C ALA A 29 -34.50 56.31 14.66
N SER A 30 -33.86 57.42 15.06
CA SER A 30 -32.43 57.71 14.87
C SER A 30 -31.66 57.82 16.19
N VAL A 31 -32.20 57.28 17.29
CA VAL A 31 -31.47 57.01 18.55
C VAL A 31 -31.74 55.57 18.99
N ALA A 32 -31.59 54.66 18.04
CA ALA A 32 -31.09 53.31 18.27
C ALA A 32 -30.23 52.94 17.05
N ALA A 33 -29.36 53.87 16.64
CA ALA A 33 -28.06 53.45 16.18
C ALA A 33 -27.45 52.75 17.39
N GLN A 34 -27.61 51.43 17.47
CA GLN A 34 -26.50 50.64 17.95
C GLN A 34 -25.32 51.19 17.18
N SER A 35 -24.44 51.87 17.89
CA SER A 35 -23.04 51.89 17.53
C SER A 35 -22.70 50.44 17.20
N SER A 36 -22.78 50.07 15.93
CA SER A 36 -21.85 49.08 15.42
C SER A 36 -20.52 49.75 15.69
N VAL A 37 -19.94 49.39 16.84
CA VAL A 37 -18.51 49.41 17.02
C VAL A 37 -17.96 48.98 15.66
N ASP A 38 -17.07 49.77 15.07
CA ASP A 38 -16.21 49.26 14.01
C ASP A 38 -15.47 48.07 14.64
N GLU A 39 -16.13 46.91 14.67
CA GLU A 39 -15.53 45.65 15.08
C GLU A 39 -14.47 45.43 14.01
N GLU A 40 -13.21 45.53 14.43
CA GLU A 40 -12.11 45.11 13.59
C GLU A 40 -12.48 43.75 13.00
N PRO A 41 -12.37 43.58 11.68
CA PRO A 41 -12.85 42.37 11.04
C PRO A 41 -12.10 41.19 11.65
N SER A 42 -12.83 40.27 12.28
CA SER A 42 -12.24 39.12 12.96
C SER A 42 -11.90 38.02 11.97
N ILE A 43 -10.91 37.21 12.33
CA ILE A 43 -10.61 35.97 11.60
C ILE A 43 -11.80 35.01 11.69
N TYR A 44 -12.12 34.32 10.60
CA TYR A 44 -13.24 33.38 10.55
C TYR A 44 -12.95 32.20 9.62
N VAL A 45 -13.72 31.13 9.79
CA VAL A 45 -13.66 29.94 8.94
C VAL A 45 -14.73 30.05 7.86
N GLN A 46 -14.30 30.10 6.61
CA GLN A 46 -15.21 30.20 5.46
C GLN A 46 -15.89 28.85 5.16
N SER A 47 -15.18 27.74 5.29
CA SER A 47 -15.73 26.40 5.06
C SER A 47 -14.84 25.32 5.67
N ILE A 48 -15.45 24.28 6.23
CA ILE A 48 -14.79 23.00 6.54
C ILE A 48 -15.57 21.90 5.81
N SER A 49 -14.87 21.07 5.05
CA SER A 49 -15.50 19.99 4.28
C SER A 49 -14.62 18.74 4.24
N PRO A 50 -15.18 17.54 4.46
CA PRO A 50 -14.54 16.28 4.15
C PRO A 50 -14.30 16.23 2.64
N VAL A 51 -13.14 15.70 2.26
CA VAL A 51 -12.67 15.59 0.89
C VAL A 51 -12.68 14.13 0.45
N GLY A 52 -13.10 13.92 -0.80
CA GLY A 52 -13.62 12.65 -1.26
C GLY A 52 -15.12 12.73 -1.42
N MET A 53 -15.75 11.79 -2.14
CA MET A 53 -17.19 11.84 -2.48
C MET A 53 -18.13 11.65 -1.28
N ARG A 54 -17.69 11.98 -0.07
CA ARG A 54 -18.28 11.62 1.22
C ARG A 54 -18.49 10.11 1.35
N SER A 55 -17.78 9.29 0.58
CA SER A 55 -17.78 7.84 0.68
C SER A 55 -16.42 7.43 1.22
N TYR A 56 -16.31 7.23 2.52
CA TYR A 56 -15.07 6.80 3.12
C TYR A 56 -15.06 5.31 3.43
N VAL A 57 -13.87 4.73 3.44
CA VAL A 57 -13.64 3.34 3.82
C VAL A 57 -13.26 3.30 5.30
N ARG A 58 -13.97 2.49 6.09
CA ARG A 58 -13.61 2.22 7.48
C ARG A 58 -12.22 1.60 7.55
N GLY A 59 -11.47 1.92 8.60
CA GLY A 59 -10.12 1.39 8.74
C GLY A 59 -9.04 2.21 8.03
N ARG A 60 -9.39 3.37 7.45
CA ARG A 60 -8.48 4.22 6.67
C ARG A 60 -8.48 5.66 7.14
N TRP A 61 -7.46 6.41 6.72
CA TRP A 61 -7.43 7.86 6.87
C TRP A 61 -8.36 8.52 5.87
N GLY A 62 -9.17 9.45 6.36
CA GLY A 62 -9.91 10.44 5.59
C GLY A 62 -9.19 11.79 5.62
N SER A 63 -9.71 12.75 4.85
CA SER A 63 -9.12 14.08 4.71
C SER A 63 -10.18 15.17 4.90
N VAL A 64 -9.83 16.23 5.61
CA VAL A 64 -10.62 17.46 5.74
C VAL A 64 -9.90 18.62 5.07
N ARG A 65 -10.65 19.39 4.29
CA ARG A 65 -10.23 20.69 3.75
C ARG A 65 -10.92 21.81 4.52
N ALA A 66 -10.14 22.72 5.05
CA ALA A 66 -10.62 23.93 5.72
C ALA A 66 -10.13 25.17 4.97
N VAL A 67 -10.99 26.19 4.91
CA VAL A 67 -10.67 27.48 4.30
C VAL A 67 -10.82 28.54 5.38
N VAL A 68 -9.72 29.19 5.72
CA VAL A 68 -9.65 30.22 6.76
C VAL A 68 -9.30 31.55 6.13
N PHE A 69 -9.97 32.62 6.57
CA PHE A 69 -9.71 33.97 6.09
C PHE A 69 -9.36 34.87 7.27
N ASN A 70 -8.19 35.51 7.18
CA ASN A 70 -7.74 36.51 8.13
C ASN A 70 -7.87 37.91 7.50
N PRO A 71 -8.96 38.66 7.76
CA PRO A 71 -9.09 40.04 7.30
C PRO A 71 -8.33 41.05 8.17
N THR A 72 -7.73 40.62 9.29
CA THR A 72 -7.04 41.53 10.23
C THR A 72 -5.70 42.01 9.67
N ASN A 73 -5.09 42.98 10.35
CA ASN A 73 -3.77 43.52 9.99
C ASN A 73 -2.59 42.79 10.63
N GLY A 74 -2.84 41.77 11.46
CA GLY A 74 -1.80 40.96 12.10
C GLY A 74 -1.90 39.50 11.66
N ASP A 75 -0.78 38.81 11.70
CA ASP A 75 -0.76 37.36 11.49
C ASP A 75 -1.47 36.66 12.65
N ARG A 76 -2.12 35.54 12.35
CA ARG A 76 -2.93 34.80 13.32
C ARG A 76 -2.57 33.33 13.27
N GLU A 77 -2.49 32.68 14.42
CA GLU A 77 -2.35 31.23 14.50
C GLU A 77 -3.70 30.60 14.79
N VAL A 78 -4.14 29.70 13.92
CA VAL A 78 -5.45 29.04 14.01
C VAL A 78 -5.28 27.55 14.12
N LYS A 79 -5.94 26.95 15.12
CA LYS A 79 -6.10 25.51 15.26
C LYS A 79 -7.48 25.09 14.76
N ILE A 80 -7.52 24.19 13.79
CA ILE A 80 -8.75 23.57 13.30
C ILE A 80 -8.76 22.14 13.84
N THR A 81 -9.79 21.74 14.56
CA THR A 81 -9.88 20.41 15.18
C THR A 81 -11.20 19.75 14.79
N GLY A 82 -11.20 18.43 14.65
CA GLY A 82 -12.42 17.66 14.54
C GLY A 82 -12.33 16.22 15.04
N TYR A 83 -13.50 15.62 15.23
CA TYR A 83 -13.67 14.22 15.63
C TYR A 83 -14.93 13.63 14.99
N ILE A 84 -14.98 12.30 14.93
CA ILE A 84 -16.14 11.55 14.45
C ILE A 84 -17.10 11.34 15.62
N ASP A 85 -18.40 11.61 15.41
CA ASP A 85 -19.45 11.39 16.42
C ASP A 85 -19.42 9.94 16.95
N GLY A 86 -19.46 9.77 18.28
CA GLY A 86 -19.22 8.50 18.97
C GLY A 86 -17.74 8.16 19.23
N TYR A 87 -16.79 8.99 18.74
CA TYR A 87 -15.35 8.87 18.99
C TYR A 87 -14.75 10.20 19.46
N GLU A 88 -15.45 10.91 20.34
CA GLU A 88 -15.09 12.26 20.83
C GLU A 88 -13.72 12.30 21.52
N HIS A 89 -13.28 11.16 22.04
CA HIS A 89 -11.98 10.98 22.69
C HIS A 89 -10.80 10.95 21.72
N GLN A 90 -11.04 10.87 20.40
CA GLN A 90 -10.03 10.87 19.34
C GLN A 90 -10.18 12.13 18.49
N GLN A 91 -9.37 13.14 18.78
CA GLN A 91 -9.40 14.41 18.05
C GLN A 91 -8.20 14.54 17.12
N TYR A 92 -8.46 15.05 15.92
CA TYR A 92 -7.45 15.33 14.91
C TYR A 92 -7.55 16.80 14.54
N GLY A 93 -6.42 17.48 14.39
CA GLY A 93 -6.45 18.90 14.05
C GLY A 93 -5.23 19.39 13.31
N ARG A 94 -5.28 20.63 12.83
CA ARG A 94 -4.13 21.30 12.23
C ARG A 94 -3.99 22.70 12.74
N ILE A 95 -2.75 23.04 13.07
CA ILE A 95 -2.33 24.39 13.41
C ILE A 95 -1.79 25.03 12.14
N VAL A 96 -2.29 26.21 11.81
CA VAL A 96 -1.86 27.00 10.65
C VAL A 96 -1.63 28.45 11.04
N GLU A 97 -0.52 29.00 10.58
CA GLU A 97 -0.32 30.45 10.56
C GLU A 97 -1.09 31.04 9.37
N VAL A 98 -1.96 32.01 9.63
CA VAL A 98 -2.78 32.73 8.65
C VAL A 98 -2.33 34.18 8.60
N PRO A 99 -1.50 34.57 7.62
CA PRO A 99 -0.97 35.92 7.54
C PRO A 99 -2.06 36.99 7.39
N ALA A 100 -1.73 38.22 7.77
CA ALA A 100 -2.63 39.36 7.67
C ALA A 100 -3.21 39.52 6.24
N ARG A 101 -4.52 39.72 6.15
CA ARG A 101 -5.26 39.94 4.89
C ARG A 101 -5.16 38.80 3.88
N THR A 102 -4.97 37.56 4.35
CA THR A 102 -4.85 36.39 3.48
C THR A 102 -5.97 35.38 3.68
N ARG A 103 -6.12 34.53 2.66
CA ARG A 103 -6.97 33.35 2.69
C ARG A 103 -6.05 32.14 2.59
N ILE A 104 -6.18 31.19 3.51
CA ILE A 104 -5.42 29.95 3.51
C ILE A 104 -6.36 28.76 3.38
N ILE A 105 -5.83 27.73 2.73
CA ILE A 105 -6.44 26.41 2.66
C ILE A 105 -5.56 25.47 3.45
N ALA A 106 -6.16 24.82 4.44
CA ALA A 106 -5.49 23.88 5.31
C ALA A 106 -6.10 22.49 5.13
N TRP A 107 -5.23 21.49 5.15
CA TRP A 107 -5.57 20.08 5.02
C TRP A 107 -5.10 19.32 6.24
N PHE A 108 -5.95 18.45 6.78
CA PHE A 108 -5.55 17.55 7.85
C PHE A 108 -6.26 16.20 7.73
N PRO A 109 -5.56 15.11 8.09
CA PRO A 109 -6.15 13.78 8.05
C PRO A 109 -6.97 13.52 9.32
N PHE A 110 -7.95 12.62 9.22
CA PHE A 110 -8.69 12.09 10.35
C PHE A 110 -8.89 10.60 10.16
N TYR A 111 -8.84 9.81 11.23
CA TYR A 111 -8.95 8.36 11.09
C TYR A 111 -10.40 7.90 11.22
N ILE A 112 -10.81 6.95 10.38
CA ILE A 112 -12.15 6.35 10.43
C ILE A 112 -12.10 4.98 11.12
N PRO A 113 -12.73 4.83 12.29
CA PRO A 113 -12.76 3.58 13.04
C PRO A 113 -13.33 2.38 12.25
N GLU A 114 -12.84 1.19 12.59
CA GLU A 114 -13.27 -0.07 11.94
C GLU A 114 -14.62 -0.58 12.46
N LYS A 115 -14.97 -0.27 13.72
CA LYS A 115 -16.20 -0.75 14.35
C LYS A 115 -17.41 0.06 13.91
N GLU A 116 -18.53 -0.66 13.82
CA GLU A 116 -19.86 -0.10 13.60
C GLU A 116 -20.15 0.96 14.67
N VAL A 117 -20.38 2.21 14.26
CA VAL A 117 -21.02 3.19 15.13
C VAL A 117 -22.44 2.69 15.34
N GLU A 118 -22.85 2.56 16.61
CA GLU A 118 -24.20 2.14 16.98
C GLU A 118 -25.19 3.04 16.23
N GLN A 119 -26.00 2.44 15.35
CA GLN A 119 -26.84 3.15 14.39
C GLN A 119 -27.58 4.32 15.07
N ALA A 120 -27.41 5.53 14.54
CA ALA A 120 -28.29 6.64 14.89
C ALA A 120 -29.75 6.18 14.68
N PRO A 121 -30.67 6.47 15.60
CA PRO A 121 -32.05 6.02 15.49
C PRO A 121 -32.62 6.45 14.14
N ASP A 122 -33.28 5.49 13.47
CA ASP A 122 -33.91 5.60 12.16
C ASP A 122 -34.96 6.74 12.16
N ILE A 123 -34.52 7.97 11.97
CA ILE A 123 -35.38 9.11 11.69
C ILE A 123 -35.51 9.12 10.17
N ASP A 124 -36.54 8.45 9.64
CA ASP A 124 -36.96 8.62 8.26
C ASP A 124 -37.40 10.10 8.06
N PRO A 125 -36.63 10.94 7.33
CA PRO A 125 -37.00 12.33 7.11
C PRO A 125 -38.24 12.47 6.21
N TYR A 126 -38.82 11.35 5.75
CA TYR A 126 -39.99 11.27 4.89
C TYR A 126 -41.15 10.45 5.48
N ALA A 127 -41.16 10.19 6.80
CA ALA A 127 -42.21 9.40 7.48
C ALA A 127 -43.67 9.88 7.28
N ASN A 128 -43.89 11.04 6.63
CA ASN A 128 -45.21 11.57 6.27
C ASN A 128 -45.67 11.28 4.84
N ASN A 129 -44.88 10.54 4.04
CA ASN A 129 -45.32 10.11 2.70
C ASN A 129 -45.85 8.68 2.79
N GLU A 130 -47.19 8.54 2.86
CA GLU A 130 -47.85 7.24 2.84
C GLU A 130 -47.38 6.40 1.63
N PRO A 131 -46.97 5.14 1.82
CA PRO A 131 -46.56 4.27 0.73
C PRO A 131 -47.78 3.94 -0.14
N THR A 132 -47.74 4.33 -1.41
CA THR A 132 -48.72 3.86 -2.39
C THR A 132 -48.49 2.36 -2.61
N PRO A 133 -49.51 1.49 -2.53
CA PRO A 133 -49.31 0.07 -2.72
C PRO A 133 -48.96 -0.21 -4.20
N ALA A 134 -47.72 -0.64 -4.45
CA ALA A 134 -47.33 -1.21 -5.75
C ALA A 134 -48.07 -2.55 -5.94
N GLY A 135 -48.87 -2.63 -7.00
CA GLY A 135 -49.78 -3.74 -7.29
C GLY A 135 -49.15 -4.99 -7.90
N ASP A 136 -47.85 -5.25 -7.69
CA ASP A 136 -47.13 -6.34 -8.36
C ASP A 136 -46.53 -7.41 -7.41
N GLY A 137 -46.82 -7.33 -6.11
CA GLY A 137 -46.47 -8.39 -5.16
C GLY A 137 -44.97 -8.59 -4.94
N ARG A 138 -44.13 -7.61 -5.33
CA ARG A 138 -42.71 -7.59 -4.98
C ARG A 138 -42.52 -6.89 -3.63
N PRO A 139 -41.61 -7.38 -2.77
CA PRO A 139 -41.28 -6.67 -1.54
C PRO A 139 -40.71 -5.29 -1.90
N PRO A 140 -41.04 -4.22 -1.14
CA PRO A 140 -40.42 -2.92 -1.34
C PRO A 140 -38.91 -3.03 -1.18
N PHE A 141 -38.17 -2.53 -2.17
CA PHE A 141 -36.71 -2.51 -2.15
C PHE A 141 -36.25 -1.53 -1.06
N GLN A 142 -35.56 -2.03 -0.02
CA GLN A 142 -34.87 -1.17 0.93
C GLN A 142 -33.72 -0.49 0.17
N ARG A 143 -33.71 0.85 0.14
CA ARG A 143 -32.49 1.58 -0.24
C ARG A 143 -31.37 1.10 0.71
N PRO A 144 -30.14 0.88 0.24
CA PRO A 144 -29.04 0.71 1.17
C PRO A 144 -29.04 1.94 2.08
N THR A 145 -29.28 1.73 3.37
CA THR A 145 -29.05 2.75 4.40
C THR A 145 -27.58 3.11 4.27
N LEU A 146 -27.31 4.30 3.72
CA LEU A 146 -25.98 4.88 3.81
C LEU A 146 -25.75 5.11 5.30
N ASP A 147 -24.81 4.37 5.89
CA ASP A 147 -24.37 4.64 7.26
C ASP A 147 -23.69 6.01 7.23
N TYR A 148 -24.36 7.02 7.78
CA TYR A 148 -23.78 8.33 7.98
C TYR A 148 -23.21 8.42 9.39
N VAL A 149 -22.08 9.10 9.51
CA VAL A 149 -21.60 9.60 10.80
C VAL A 149 -21.27 11.06 10.61
N ASP A 150 -21.46 11.85 11.66
CA ASP A 150 -21.11 13.26 11.61
C ASP A 150 -19.66 13.47 12.02
N LEU A 151 -18.93 14.24 11.21
CA LEU A 151 -17.65 14.80 11.58
C LEU A 151 -17.90 16.16 12.22
N MET A 152 -17.57 16.28 13.50
CA MET A 152 -17.70 17.52 14.27
C MET A 152 -16.38 18.28 14.17
N CYS A 153 -16.40 19.47 13.58
CA CYS A 153 -15.20 20.33 13.44
C CYS A 153 -15.42 21.70 14.06
N TRP A 154 -14.35 22.34 14.51
CA TRP A 154 -14.33 23.74 14.94
C TRP A 154 -12.96 24.35 14.67
N ALA A 155 -12.85 25.67 14.80
CA ALA A 155 -11.56 26.34 14.80
C ALA A 155 -11.43 27.30 15.97
N THR A 156 -10.20 27.50 16.42
CA THR A 156 -9.84 28.42 17.50
C THR A 156 -8.64 29.26 17.09
N ASP A 157 -8.71 30.57 17.29
CA ASP A 157 -7.52 31.43 17.33
C ASP A 157 -6.73 31.07 18.59
N ILE A 158 -5.43 30.78 18.42
CA ILE A 158 -4.50 30.44 19.49
C ILE A 158 -3.31 31.41 19.57
N THR A 159 -3.34 32.52 18.82
CA THR A 159 -2.23 33.48 18.65
C THR A 159 -1.63 33.96 19.98
N ASP A 160 -2.48 34.25 20.98
CA ASP A 160 -2.05 34.78 22.29
C ASP A 160 -1.90 33.67 23.36
N GLY A 161 -1.88 32.40 22.96
CA GLY A 161 -1.90 31.24 23.86
C GLY A 161 -3.25 30.98 24.53
N GLN A 162 -4.28 31.78 24.23
CA GLN A 162 -5.67 31.52 24.61
C GLN A 162 -6.42 30.90 23.43
N SER A 163 -7.25 29.89 23.67
CA SER A 163 -8.10 29.28 22.64
C SER A 163 -9.43 30.02 22.50
N ILE A 164 -9.53 30.91 21.51
CA ILE A 164 -10.74 31.69 21.22
C ILE A 164 -11.49 31.06 20.05
N PRO A 165 -12.70 30.51 20.23
CA PRO A 165 -13.46 29.90 19.15
C PRO A 165 -13.77 30.89 18.02
N LEU A 166 -13.55 30.47 16.78
CA LEU A 166 -13.86 31.26 15.59
C LEU A 166 -15.31 31.02 15.15
N PRO A 167 -16.02 32.07 14.72
CA PRO A 167 -17.37 31.91 14.19
C PRO A 167 -17.33 31.18 12.84
N ALA A 168 -18.24 30.23 12.63
CA ALA A 168 -18.63 29.78 11.30
C ALA A 168 -19.58 30.80 10.65
N THR A 169 -19.76 30.70 9.33
CA THR A 169 -20.88 31.37 8.65
C THR A 169 -22.17 30.96 9.36
N GLU A 170 -22.84 31.91 10.04
CA GLU A 170 -24.05 31.75 10.88
C GLU A 170 -23.88 31.64 12.42
N ASN A 171 -22.87 32.27 13.02
CA ASN A 171 -22.72 32.45 14.49
C ASN A 171 -22.52 31.17 15.35
N GLU A 172 -22.48 29.99 14.75
CA GLU A 172 -22.12 28.76 15.46
C GLU A 172 -20.62 28.50 15.35
N PRO A 173 -19.91 28.17 16.45
CA PRO A 173 -18.46 27.89 16.41
C PRO A 173 -18.14 26.47 15.88
N ARG A 174 -19.12 25.74 15.36
CA ARG A 174 -19.01 24.31 15.01
C ARG A 174 -19.55 24.03 13.61
N PHE A 175 -18.87 23.14 12.91
CA PHE A 175 -19.27 22.56 11.65
C PHE A 175 -19.65 21.10 11.89
N VAL A 176 -20.89 20.74 11.59
CA VAL A 176 -21.32 19.35 11.53
C VAL A 176 -21.29 18.93 10.08
N VAL A 177 -20.42 17.97 9.74
CA VAL A 177 -20.29 17.53 8.35
C VAL A 177 -20.58 16.05 8.22
N PRO A 178 -21.66 15.66 7.52
CA PRO A 178 -21.98 14.25 7.35
C PRO A 178 -20.95 13.59 6.43
N ILE A 179 -20.37 12.49 6.92
CA ILE A 179 -19.56 11.55 6.15
C ILE A 179 -20.36 10.26 5.97
N ASN A 180 -20.28 9.66 4.79
CA ASN A 180 -21.01 8.43 4.49
C ASN A 180 -19.99 7.31 4.38
N PHE A 181 -20.36 6.14 4.89
CA PHE A 181 -19.67 4.89 4.56
C PHE A 181 -20.34 4.32 3.32
N GLY A 182 -20.05 4.93 2.18
CA GLY A 182 -20.54 4.51 0.87
C GLY A 182 -19.81 3.27 0.35
N HIS A 183 -20.39 2.63 -0.68
CA HIS A 183 -19.87 1.45 -1.38
C HIS A 183 -18.33 1.49 -1.55
N PRO A 184 -17.61 0.36 -1.34
CA PRO A 184 -16.15 0.29 -1.36
C PRO A 184 -15.60 0.39 -2.80
N GLU A 185 -15.85 1.50 -3.48
CA GLU A 185 -15.21 1.82 -4.75
C GLU A 185 -13.99 2.71 -4.52
N PRO A 186 -12.90 2.53 -5.30
CA PRO A 186 -11.74 3.41 -5.24
C PRO A 186 -12.05 4.87 -5.46
N MET A 187 -11.51 5.70 -4.59
CA MET A 187 -11.63 7.14 -4.65
C MET A 187 -10.62 7.70 -5.64
N LEU A 188 -11.11 8.48 -6.61
CA LEU A 188 -10.31 9.10 -7.66
C LEU A 188 -10.21 10.61 -7.46
N GLY A 189 -8.98 11.11 -7.35
CA GLY A 189 -8.62 12.51 -7.48
C GLY A 189 -8.15 12.84 -8.89
N VAL A 190 -8.39 14.07 -9.36
CA VAL A 190 -7.93 14.57 -10.66
C VAL A 190 -7.27 15.93 -10.46
N LEU A 191 -6.05 16.10 -10.95
CA LEU A 191 -5.32 17.35 -10.97
C LEU A 191 -5.23 17.88 -12.40
N GLY A 192 -5.73 19.09 -12.62
CA GLY A 192 -5.70 19.77 -13.93
C GLY A 192 -6.27 21.19 -13.86
N ASP A 193 -6.00 21.99 -14.90
CA ASP A 193 -6.33 23.42 -14.94
C ASP A 193 -7.82 23.71 -15.23
N VAL A 194 -8.59 22.69 -15.60
CA VAL A 194 -9.95 22.86 -16.09
C VAL A 194 -10.93 22.73 -14.94
N MET A 195 -11.46 23.84 -14.43
CA MET A 195 -12.63 23.82 -13.56
C MET A 195 -13.86 23.37 -14.39
N PRO A 196 -14.51 22.23 -14.11
CA PRO A 196 -15.84 21.96 -14.60
C PRO A 196 -16.73 22.97 -13.91
N ASN A 197 -16.96 24.09 -14.58
CA ASN A 197 -18.00 25.00 -14.16
C ASN A 197 -19.29 24.17 -14.15
N ARG A 198 -20.02 24.10 -13.03
CA ARG A 198 -21.31 23.37 -12.95
C ARG A 198 -22.30 23.79 -14.05
N PHE A 199 -22.01 24.89 -14.75
CA PHE A 199 -22.80 25.49 -15.81
C PHE A 199 -22.12 25.55 -17.19
N ALA A 200 -20.89 25.00 -17.38
CA ALA A 200 -20.24 24.91 -18.69
C ALA A 200 -19.76 23.47 -18.97
N PRO A 201 -20.20 22.85 -20.08
CA PRO A 201 -19.98 21.43 -20.37
C PRO A 201 -18.66 21.13 -21.12
N ASP A 202 -17.66 22.02 -21.08
CA ASP A 202 -16.36 21.78 -21.72
C ASP A 202 -15.57 20.75 -20.89
N ILE A 203 -16.05 19.51 -20.91
CA ILE A 203 -15.35 18.35 -20.36
C ILE A 203 -14.23 18.04 -21.35
N THR A 204 -12.99 18.08 -20.88
CA THR A 204 -11.86 17.77 -21.72
C THR A 204 -11.77 16.27 -22.01
N LEU A 205 -11.12 15.90 -23.12
CA LEU A 205 -11.03 14.51 -23.54
C LEU A 205 -10.21 13.67 -22.55
N GLU A 206 -9.31 14.30 -21.82
CA GLU A 206 -8.49 13.71 -20.75
C GLU A 206 -9.37 13.23 -19.61
N LEU A 207 -10.29 14.09 -19.15
CA LEU A 207 -11.23 13.73 -18.09
C LEU A 207 -12.19 12.62 -18.56
N GLU A 208 -12.62 12.64 -19.82
CA GLU A 208 -13.42 11.54 -20.37
C GLU A 208 -12.65 10.22 -20.46
N ALA A 209 -11.37 10.21 -20.82
CA ALA A 209 -10.57 8.99 -20.84
C ALA A 209 -10.45 8.35 -19.44
N ILE A 210 -10.30 9.17 -18.40
CA ILE A 210 -10.27 8.70 -17.00
C ILE A 210 -11.64 8.19 -16.53
N LYS A 211 -12.73 8.86 -16.92
CA LYS A 211 -14.08 8.36 -16.62
C LYS A 211 -14.34 7.03 -17.34
N ALA A 212 -13.97 6.95 -18.62
CA ALA A 212 -14.12 5.77 -19.46
C ALA A 212 -13.32 4.58 -18.91
N SER A 213 -12.10 4.81 -18.40
CA SER A 213 -11.34 3.76 -17.75
C SER A 213 -12.10 3.17 -16.55
N ARG A 214 -12.74 4.00 -15.73
CA ARG A 214 -13.51 3.52 -14.57
C ARG A 214 -14.80 2.80 -14.96
N THR A 215 -15.59 3.39 -15.86
CA THR A 215 -16.88 2.80 -16.27
C THR A 215 -16.70 1.49 -17.03
N THR A 216 -15.56 1.30 -17.73
CA THR A 216 -15.19 0.04 -18.40
C THR A 216 -15.14 -1.15 -17.43
N TYR A 217 -14.84 -0.94 -16.14
CA TYR A 217 -14.86 -1.97 -15.09
C TYR A 217 -16.05 -1.85 -14.14
N GLY A 218 -17.11 -1.15 -14.56
CA GLY A 218 -18.35 -1.06 -13.79
C GLY A 218 -18.30 -0.16 -12.57
N ARG A 219 -17.36 0.78 -12.51
CA ARG A 219 -17.22 1.74 -11.40
C ARG A 219 -17.86 3.08 -11.71
N THR A 220 -18.17 3.84 -10.66
CA THR A 220 -18.64 5.22 -10.82
C THR A 220 -17.57 6.11 -11.48
N PHE A 221 -17.99 7.04 -12.34
CA PHE A 221 -17.11 8.03 -12.96
C PHE A 221 -16.74 9.18 -12.04
N ARG A 222 -17.27 9.19 -10.81
CA ARG A 222 -17.14 10.32 -9.89
C ARG A 222 -15.66 10.62 -9.67
N THR A 223 -15.32 11.90 -9.55
CA THR A 223 -13.97 12.36 -9.25
C THR A 223 -14.00 13.47 -8.19
N PHE A 224 -12.92 13.60 -7.44
CA PHE A 224 -12.59 14.81 -6.71
C PHE A 224 -11.57 15.59 -7.53
N GLN A 225 -11.70 16.91 -7.62
CA GLN A 225 -10.73 17.72 -8.34
C GLN A 225 -9.82 18.49 -7.40
N PHE A 226 -8.54 18.35 -7.62
CA PHE A 226 -7.52 19.20 -7.03
C PHE A 226 -7.24 20.40 -7.92
N LEU A 227 -7.02 21.53 -7.27
CA LEU A 227 -6.45 22.72 -7.90
C LEU A 227 -4.93 22.71 -7.64
N PRO A 228 -4.08 23.08 -8.61
CA PRO A 228 -2.63 23.00 -8.44
C PRO A 228 -2.09 23.69 -7.19
N TYR A 229 -2.64 24.87 -6.84
CA TYR A 229 -2.25 25.64 -5.65
C TYR A 229 -2.96 25.22 -4.35
N GLU A 230 -3.86 24.23 -4.41
CA GLU A 230 -4.57 23.68 -3.24
C GLU A 230 -4.20 22.23 -2.96
N PHE A 231 -3.18 21.69 -3.65
CA PHE A 231 -2.82 20.29 -3.50
C PHE A 231 -2.28 20.00 -2.09
N PRO A 232 -2.62 18.86 -1.46
CA PRO A 232 -2.13 18.53 -0.14
C PRO A 232 -0.60 18.33 -0.08
N VAL A 233 0.01 18.90 0.96
CA VAL A 233 1.45 18.77 1.27
C VAL A 233 1.79 17.60 2.21
N ASP A 234 0.79 16.81 2.63
CA ASP A 234 0.98 15.63 3.48
C ASP A 234 0.40 14.39 2.78
N ALA A 235 1.22 13.36 2.63
CA ALA A 235 0.85 12.09 2.01
C ALA A 235 -0.31 11.38 2.74
N THR A 236 -0.43 11.57 4.06
CA THR A 236 -1.51 11.00 4.89
C THR A 236 -2.88 11.54 4.47
N VAL A 237 -2.94 12.80 4.04
CA VAL A 237 -4.17 13.42 3.50
C VAL A 237 -4.56 12.76 2.17
N LEU A 238 -3.57 12.41 1.35
CA LEU A 238 -3.78 11.75 0.06
C LEU A 238 -4.24 10.29 0.21
N GLU A 239 -4.10 9.65 1.37
CA GLU A 239 -4.62 8.29 1.62
C GLU A 239 -6.16 8.20 1.55
N ALA A 240 -6.86 9.33 1.59
CA ALA A 240 -8.28 9.39 1.24
C ALA A 240 -8.54 9.08 -0.25
N PHE A 241 -7.50 8.95 -1.08
CA PHE A 241 -7.58 8.63 -2.50
C PHE A 241 -6.81 7.36 -2.80
N ASP A 242 -7.43 6.45 -3.55
CA ASP A 242 -6.76 5.27 -4.10
C ASP A 242 -6.05 5.61 -5.42
N GLN A 243 -6.60 6.58 -6.15
CA GLN A 243 -6.18 6.94 -7.50
C GLN A 243 -6.07 8.44 -7.65
N ILE A 244 -5.03 8.91 -8.36
CA ILE A 244 -4.89 10.30 -8.76
C ILE A 244 -4.52 10.32 -10.25
N ALA A 245 -5.17 11.16 -11.04
CA ALA A 245 -4.81 11.41 -12.43
C ALA A 245 -4.34 12.85 -12.61
N ILE A 246 -3.27 13.06 -13.40
CA ILE A 246 -2.67 14.35 -13.68
C ILE A 246 -2.83 14.63 -15.17
N MET A 247 -3.63 15.64 -15.48
CA MET A 247 -4.02 16.07 -16.83
C MET A 247 -3.70 17.56 -17.07
N GLY A 248 -2.66 18.08 -16.43
CA GLY A 248 -2.23 19.48 -16.49
C GLY A 248 -0.74 19.62 -16.19
N PRO A 249 -0.22 20.86 -16.08
CA PRO A 249 1.23 21.11 -15.99
C PRO A 249 1.89 20.47 -14.77
N GLY A 250 1.12 20.02 -13.79
CA GLY A 250 1.61 19.37 -12.56
C GLY A 250 1.57 20.32 -11.38
N LEU A 251 2.48 20.10 -10.41
CA LEU A 251 2.59 20.89 -9.18
C LEU A 251 3.79 21.84 -9.25
N VAL A 252 4.02 22.41 -10.45
CA VAL A 252 5.18 23.23 -10.78
C VAL A 252 5.28 24.38 -9.77
N ALA A 253 6.37 24.39 -9.00
CA ALA A 253 6.72 25.32 -7.89
C ALA A 253 6.46 24.85 -6.45
N ASP A 254 5.85 23.69 -6.20
CA ASP A 254 5.68 23.16 -4.84
C ASP A 254 6.41 21.81 -4.63
N SER A 255 7.59 21.89 -4.02
CA SER A 255 8.39 20.72 -3.68
C SER A 255 7.74 19.84 -2.62
N GLN A 256 7.00 20.43 -1.68
CA GLN A 256 6.35 19.69 -0.59
C GLN A 256 5.17 18.86 -1.13
N SER A 257 4.32 19.46 -1.95
CA SER A 257 3.23 18.73 -2.62
C SER A 257 3.75 17.63 -3.55
N THR A 258 4.87 17.89 -4.25
CA THR A 258 5.53 16.88 -5.09
C THR A 258 6.08 15.72 -4.27
N GLU A 259 6.67 16.00 -3.10
CA GLU A 259 7.16 14.99 -2.17
C GLU A 259 6.01 14.19 -1.52
N ALA A 260 4.92 14.85 -1.14
CA ALA A 260 3.71 14.21 -0.63
C ALA A 260 3.09 13.25 -1.66
N LEU A 261 2.98 13.67 -2.92
CA LEU A 261 2.52 12.82 -4.01
C LEU A 261 3.46 11.62 -4.21
N ARG A 262 4.79 11.85 -4.19
CA ARG A 262 5.79 10.79 -4.29
C ARG A 262 5.64 9.75 -3.17
N ALA A 263 5.56 10.21 -1.92
CA ALA A 263 5.38 9.35 -0.76
C ALA A 263 4.05 8.57 -0.84
N TRP A 264 2.96 9.22 -1.29
CA TRP A 264 1.68 8.56 -1.50
C TRP A 264 1.76 7.43 -2.55
N VAL A 265 2.41 7.65 -3.70
CA VAL A 265 2.63 6.58 -4.70
C VAL A 265 3.44 5.44 -4.09
N GLN A 266 4.56 5.75 -3.43
CA GLN A 266 5.41 4.74 -2.80
C GLN A 266 4.65 3.88 -1.77
N ARG A 267 3.69 4.47 -1.05
CA ARG A 267 2.83 3.78 -0.08
C ARG A 267 1.72 2.97 -0.72
N GLY A 268 1.47 3.09 -2.03
CA GLY A 268 0.44 2.31 -2.73
C GLY A 268 -0.50 3.12 -3.63
N GLY A 269 -0.34 4.44 -3.70
CA GLY A 269 -1.12 5.28 -4.60
C GLY A 269 -0.96 4.86 -6.07
N ARG A 270 -2.06 4.92 -6.84
CA ARG A 270 -2.05 4.64 -8.27
C ARG A 270 -2.17 5.94 -9.06
N LEU A 271 -1.12 6.29 -9.80
CA LEU A 271 -1.03 7.55 -10.51
C LEU A 271 -1.20 7.34 -12.02
N TRP A 272 -1.95 8.21 -12.69
CA TRP A 272 -1.96 8.29 -14.15
C TRP A 272 -1.49 9.68 -14.58
N ILE A 273 -0.38 9.75 -15.32
CA ILE A 273 0.21 10.99 -15.84
C ILE A 273 0.02 11.04 -17.36
N MET A 274 -0.67 12.07 -17.84
CA MET A 274 -0.81 12.38 -19.28
C MET A 274 0.29 13.35 -19.69
N LEU A 275 1.34 12.82 -20.33
CA LEU A 275 2.60 13.50 -20.59
C LEU A 275 2.48 14.66 -21.57
N GLU A 276 1.43 14.66 -22.41
CA GLU A 276 1.13 15.75 -23.34
C GLU A 276 0.80 17.07 -22.63
N HIS A 277 0.45 17.03 -21.34
CA HIS A 277 0.00 18.20 -20.58
C HIS A 277 0.95 18.59 -19.44
N VAL A 278 2.01 17.81 -19.19
CA VAL A 278 2.82 17.90 -17.97
C VAL A 278 4.11 18.67 -18.21
N ASP A 279 4.52 19.47 -17.23
CA ASP A 279 5.85 20.07 -17.21
C ASP A 279 6.91 18.99 -16.92
N HIS A 280 7.84 18.84 -17.84
CA HIS A 280 8.87 17.80 -17.79
C HIS A 280 9.93 18.07 -16.71
N ASP A 281 10.13 19.32 -16.28
CA ASP A 281 11.03 19.65 -15.17
C ASP A 281 10.41 19.28 -13.82
N TRP A 282 9.10 19.49 -13.67
CA TRP A 282 8.36 18.96 -12.53
C TRP A 282 8.34 17.43 -12.55
N LEU A 283 8.14 16.80 -13.70
CA LEU A 283 8.15 15.34 -13.82
C LEU A 283 9.50 14.75 -13.43
N ARG A 284 10.61 15.36 -13.86
CA ARG A 284 11.96 14.99 -13.43
C ARG A 284 12.11 15.13 -11.91
N SER A 285 11.54 16.19 -11.34
CA SER A 285 11.53 16.38 -9.88
C SER A 285 10.70 15.30 -9.19
N LEU A 286 9.52 14.94 -9.70
CA LEU A 286 8.67 13.88 -9.16
C LEU A 286 9.44 12.57 -9.15
N LEU A 287 9.90 12.09 -10.32
CA LEU A 287 10.55 10.78 -10.53
C LEU A 287 11.96 10.67 -9.93
N ALA A 288 12.61 11.81 -9.68
CA ALA A 288 13.99 11.89 -9.19
C ALA A 288 14.93 10.99 -10.02
N ASP A 289 15.59 10.02 -9.40
CA ASP A 289 16.58 9.13 -10.04
C ASP A 289 15.98 7.80 -10.53
N VAL A 290 14.66 7.57 -10.34
CA VAL A 290 14.03 6.26 -10.60
C VAL A 290 13.76 6.03 -12.09
N ALA A 291 13.38 7.08 -12.82
CA ALA A 291 13.11 7.02 -14.24
C ALA A 291 13.41 8.37 -14.90
N VAL A 292 13.87 8.31 -16.14
CA VAL A 292 14.16 9.48 -16.96
C VAL A 292 13.19 9.51 -18.14
N ILE A 293 12.53 10.65 -18.34
CA ILE A 293 11.64 10.90 -19.47
C ILE A 293 12.09 12.21 -20.10
N GLU A 294 12.60 12.14 -21.33
CA GLU A 294 13.09 13.31 -22.06
C GLU A 294 12.26 13.54 -23.33
N PRO A 295 11.69 14.73 -23.51
CA PRO A 295 10.93 15.05 -24.70
C PRO A 295 11.87 15.23 -25.90
N VAL A 296 11.60 14.51 -26.99
CA VAL A 296 12.30 14.64 -28.27
C VAL A 296 11.56 15.62 -29.18
N GLY A 297 10.24 15.53 -29.22
CA GLY A 297 9.41 16.45 -29.97
C GLY A 297 7.97 15.99 -30.13
N VAL A 298 7.12 16.91 -30.57
CA VAL A 298 5.68 16.67 -30.79
C VAL A 298 5.42 16.41 -32.28
N THR A 299 4.50 15.51 -32.59
CA THR A 299 3.99 15.27 -33.94
C THR A 299 2.47 15.11 -33.91
N THR A 300 1.84 15.14 -35.07
CA THR A 300 0.40 14.88 -35.23
C THR A 300 0.19 13.70 -36.16
N LEU A 301 -0.70 12.79 -35.80
CA LEU A 301 -0.94 11.53 -36.51
C LEU A 301 -2.39 11.46 -37.01
N GLU A 302 -2.57 11.29 -38.31
CA GLU A 302 -3.88 10.98 -38.93
C GLU A 302 -4.20 9.48 -38.82
N GLN A 303 -3.16 8.64 -38.76
CA GLN A 303 -3.29 7.21 -38.54
C GLN A 303 -2.39 6.82 -37.37
N VAL A 304 -2.97 6.12 -36.39
CA VAL A 304 -2.25 5.61 -35.23
C VAL A 304 -2.13 4.10 -35.38
N ARG A 305 -0.89 3.60 -35.42
CA ARG A 305 -0.57 2.17 -35.40
C ARG A 305 0.05 1.82 -34.05
N TRP A 306 -0.69 1.06 -33.27
CA TRP A 306 -0.26 0.54 -31.99
C TRP A 306 0.49 -0.77 -32.18
N HIS A 307 1.68 -0.86 -31.61
CA HIS A 307 2.48 -2.08 -31.55
C HIS A 307 2.70 -2.48 -30.09
N TYR A 308 2.55 -3.76 -29.79
CA TYR A 308 2.78 -4.30 -28.45
C TYR A 308 4.25 -4.69 -28.29
N GLU A 309 4.97 -4.04 -27.38
CA GLU A 309 6.42 -4.17 -27.26
C GLU A 309 6.84 -5.38 -26.42
N LEU A 310 5.97 -5.82 -25.50
CA LEU A 310 6.28 -6.93 -24.60
C LEU A 310 6.14 -8.30 -25.30
N PRO A 311 6.89 -9.33 -24.89
CA PRO A 311 6.81 -10.65 -25.50
C PRO A 311 5.38 -11.21 -25.52
N GLY A 312 4.84 -11.37 -26.72
CA GLY A 312 3.50 -11.89 -26.96
C GLY A 312 3.12 -11.75 -28.44
N ASP A 313 2.31 -12.67 -28.95
CA ASP A 313 1.77 -12.57 -30.32
C ASP A 313 0.49 -11.72 -30.30
N VAL A 314 0.65 -10.43 -30.07
CA VAL A 314 -0.45 -9.45 -30.07
C VAL A 314 -0.41 -8.71 -31.41
N PRO A 315 -1.48 -8.77 -32.22
CA PRO A 315 -1.50 -8.09 -33.51
C PRO A 315 -1.49 -6.57 -33.34
N ASP A 316 -0.87 -5.88 -34.30
CA ASP A 316 -0.91 -4.42 -34.39
C ASP A 316 -2.36 -3.93 -34.55
N GLU A 317 -2.72 -2.86 -33.84
CA GLU A 317 -4.02 -2.20 -33.95
C GLU A 317 -3.86 -0.87 -34.71
N VAL A 318 -4.67 -0.66 -35.75
CA VAL A 318 -4.58 0.53 -36.62
C VAL A 318 -5.90 1.29 -36.61
N ARG A 319 -5.84 2.61 -36.36
CA ARG A 319 -6.99 3.52 -36.32
C ARG A 319 -6.71 4.79 -37.13
N ASP A 320 -7.67 5.20 -37.93
CA ASP A 320 -7.63 6.46 -38.68
C ASP A 320 -8.47 7.54 -37.95
N TYR A 321 -7.97 8.77 -37.96
CA TYR A 321 -8.58 9.94 -37.32
C TYR A 321 -8.68 11.10 -38.32
N GLU A 322 -9.89 11.65 -38.47
CA GLU A 322 -10.12 12.82 -39.34
C GLU A 322 -9.43 14.08 -38.80
N GLU A 323 -9.42 14.22 -37.48
CA GLU A 323 -8.67 15.23 -36.76
C GLU A 323 -7.38 14.60 -36.22
N PRO A 324 -6.19 15.06 -36.64
CA PRO A 324 -4.93 14.46 -36.24
C PRO A 324 -4.75 14.42 -34.71
N ILE A 325 -4.23 13.30 -34.21
CA ILE A 325 -3.92 13.10 -32.80
C ILE A 325 -2.53 13.63 -32.48
N GLU A 326 -2.42 14.44 -31.43
CA GLU A 326 -1.11 14.87 -30.92
C GLU A 326 -0.37 13.71 -30.26
N PHE A 327 0.91 13.56 -30.58
CA PHE A 327 1.78 12.52 -30.04
C PHE A 327 3.13 13.11 -29.64
N HIS A 328 3.50 12.92 -28.37
CA HIS A 328 4.77 13.33 -27.80
C HIS A 328 5.77 12.19 -27.89
N ARG A 329 6.83 12.39 -28.68
CA ARG A 329 7.93 11.43 -28.79
C ARG A 329 8.91 11.64 -27.65
N LEU A 330 9.16 10.57 -26.91
CA LEU A 330 9.92 10.62 -25.66
C LEU A 330 11.05 9.58 -25.68
N LEU A 331 12.19 9.93 -25.11
CA LEU A 331 13.20 8.97 -24.67
C LEU A 331 12.89 8.60 -23.22
N THR A 332 12.73 7.30 -22.97
CA THR A 332 12.42 6.79 -21.63
C THR A 332 13.52 5.86 -21.15
N THR A 333 13.84 5.93 -19.87
CA THR A 333 14.74 4.97 -19.20
C THR A 333 14.15 4.63 -17.84
N GLY A 334 14.16 3.35 -17.48
CA GLY A 334 13.59 2.87 -16.21
C GLY A 334 12.07 2.66 -16.23
N LEU A 335 11.41 2.84 -17.37
CA LEU A 335 9.99 2.52 -17.56
C LEU A 335 9.82 1.19 -18.30
N THR A 336 8.72 0.50 -18.01
CA THR A 336 8.25 -0.63 -18.83
C THR A 336 7.32 -0.07 -19.91
N THR A 337 7.77 -0.02 -21.16
CA THR A 337 6.92 0.37 -22.29
C THR A 337 6.13 -0.84 -22.78
N GLU A 338 4.80 -0.75 -22.71
CA GLU A 338 3.91 -1.83 -23.15
C GLU A 338 3.46 -1.63 -24.60
N TRP A 339 3.17 -0.38 -24.97
CA TRP A 339 2.69 -0.04 -26.30
C TRP A 339 3.50 1.09 -26.92
N THR A 340 3.87 0.92 -28.17
CA THR A 340 4.55 1.92 -28.99
C THR A 340 3.67 2.35 -30.16
N VAL A 341 3.89 3.58 -30.63
CA VAL A 341 3.33 4.13 -31.86
C VAL A 341 4.48 4.63 -32.71
N ASP A 342 4.60 4.12 -33.94
CA ASP A 342 5.73 4.38 -34.85
C ASP A 342 7.12 4.15 -34.18
N GLY A 343 7.21 3.15 -33.31
CA GLY A 343 8.42 2.79 -32.57
C GLY A 343 8.77 3.71 -31.39
N TRP A 344 7.90 4.67 -31.05
CA TRP A 344 8.06 5.54 -29.89
C TRP A 344 7.13 5.13 -28.74
N PRO A 345 7.54 5.25 -27.47
CA PRO A 345 6.69 4.91 -26.33
C PRO A 345 5.38 5.71 -26.32
N ALA A 346 4.24 5.01 -26.28
CA ALA A 346 2.90 5.60 -26.20
C ALA A 346 2.23 5.32 -24.84
N VAL A 347 2.40 4.10 -24.32
CA VAL A 347 1.92 3.68 -23.00
C VAL A 347 3.06 3.01 -22.26
N SER A 348 3.40 3.56 -21.09
CA SER A 348 4.46 3.02 -20.25
C SER A 348 4.00 2.95 -18.80
N THR A 349 4.60 2.05 -18.04
CA THR A 349 4.29 1.84 -16.63
C THR A 349 5.57 1.90 -15.77
N LEU A 350 5.41 2.32 -14.53
CA LEU A 350 6.47 2.31 -13.52
C LEU A 350 5.88 1.81 -12.20
N ASP A 351 6.39 0.68 -11.71
CA ASP A 351 6.12 0.25 -10.35
C ASP A 351 7.03 1.02 -9.38
N TRP A 352 6.43 1.68 -8.38
CA TRP A 352 7.17 2.52 -7.44
C TRP A 352 6.69 2.32 -6.01
N GLY A 353 7.55 1.72 -5.19
CA GLY A 353 7.16 1.23 -3.86
C GLY A 353 6.07 0.16 -4.01
N ARG A 354 4.92 0.37 -3.36
CA ARG A 354 3.72 -0.47 -3.50
C ARG A 354 2.71 0.06 -4.52
N GLY A 355 2.94 1.27 -5.03
CA GLY A 355 2.08 1.90 -6.03
C GLY A 355 2.60 1.69 -7.44
N SER A 356 1.93 2.32 -8.38
CA SER A 356 2.35 2.32 -9.77
C SER A 356 1.94 3.61 -10.47
N ILE A 357 2.67 3.96 -11.52
CA ILE A 357 2.40 5.08 -12.38
C ILE A 357 2.13 4.56 -13.79
N LEU A 358 0.98 4.96 -14.35
CA LEU A 358 0.63 4.81 -15.75
C LEU A 358 0.97 6.11 -16.49
N PHE A 359 1.72 6.00 -17.58
CA PHE A 359 2.09 7.11 -18.45
C PHE A 359 1.43 6.94 -19.82
N THR A 360 0.85 8.01 -20.33
CA THR A 360 0.37 8.12 -21.72
C THR A 360 1.00 9.36 -22.36
N SER A 361 1.48 9.24 -23.59
CA SER A 361 2.14 10.33 -24.34
C SER A 361 1.44 10.69 -25.66
N ILE A 362 0.27 10.09 -25.88
CA ILE A 362 -0.57 10.28 -27.06
C ILE A 362 -1.94 10.80 -26.63
N GLY A 363 -2.50 11.72 -27.41
CA GLY A 363 -3.72 12.41 -27.06
C GLY A 363 -4.87 11.45 -26.70
N SER A 364 -5.59 11.79 -25.64
CA SER A 364 -6.59 10.96 -24.97
C SER A 364 -7.67 10.37 -25.89
N ARG A 365 -7.98 11.02 -27.03
CA ARG A 365 -8.91 10.49 -28.05
C ARG A 365 -8.47 9.16 -28.65
N SER A 366 -7.17 8.88 -28.68
CA SER A 366 -6.64 7.60 -29.16
C SER A 366 -6.76 6.46 -28.14
N LEU A 367 -7.05 6.80 -26.87
CA LEU A 367 -7.15 5.84 -25.76
C LEU A 367 -8.59 5.33 -25.57
N MET A 368 -9.56 5.94 -26.25
CA MET A 368 -10.98 5.68 -26.06
C MET A 368 -11.75 5.75 -27.38
N PHE A 369 -12.92 5.11 -27.42
CA PHE A 369 -13.84 5.17 -28.55
C PHE A 369 -15.27 5.47 -28.07
N PRO A 370 -16.14 6.02 -28.94
CA PRO A 370 -17.53 6.28 -28.57
C PRO A 370 -18.25 5.00 -28.13
N ALA A 371 -18.86 5.03 -26.95
CA ALA A 371 -19.59 3.88 -26.42
C ALA A 371 -20.93 3.70 -27.15
N ASN A 372 -21.26 2.46 -27.53
CA ASN A 372 -22.57 2.11 -28.06
C ASN A 372 -23.55 1.74 -26.94
N GLN A 373 -24.86 1.71 -27.26
CA GLN A 373 -25.89 1.29 -26.30
C GLN A 373 -25.67 -0.12 -25.73
N ASN A 374 -24.97 -1.00 -26.46
CA ASN A 374 -24.65 -2.35 -26.02
C ASN A 374 -23.37 -2.43 -25.16
N ASP A 375 -22.56 -1.37 -25.13
CA ASP A 375 -21.31 -1.31 -24.34
C ASP A 375 -21.56 -0.90 -22.88
N PHE A 376 -22.77 -0.45 -22.55
CA PHE A 376 -23.22 -0.26 -21.17
C PHE A 376 -23.50 -1.62 -20.52
N GLY A 377 -22.42 -2.35 -20.20
CA GLY A 377 -22.42 -3.76 -19.77
C GLY A 377 -22.95 -4.06 -18.36
N ILE A 378 -23.66 -3.15 -17.71
CA ILE A 378 -24.33 -3.42 -16.41
C ILE A 378 -25.75 -2.86 -16.47
N PRO A 379 -26.82 -3.69 -16.50
CA PRO A 379 -28.10 -3.21 -16.00
C PRO A 379 -27.89 -2.90 -14.50
N PRO A 380 -28.13 -1.67 -14.04
CA PRO A 380 -27.99 -1.33 -12.62
C PRO A 380 -28.90 -2.24 -11.78
N PRO A 381 -28.63 -2.44 -10.47
CA PRO A 381 -29.68 -2.92 -9.58
C PRO A 381 -30.91 -2.02 -9.75
N ARG A 382 -32.01 -2.59 -10.25
CA ARG A 382 -33.26 -1.84 -10.49
C ARG A 382 -33.81 -1.38 -9.14
N VAL A 383 -33.66 -0.10 -8.82
CA VAL A 383 -34.45 0.56 -7.77
C VAL A 383 -35.68 1.16 -8.43
N GLU A 384 -36.82 0.45 -8.38
CA GLU A 384 -38.10 1.01 -8.81
C GLU A 384 -38.50 2.18 -7.89
N GLY A 385 -38.70 3.37 -8.46
CA GLY A 385 -39.22 4.54 -7.74
C GLY A 385 -38.21 5.61 -7.32
N GLY A 386 -36.93 5.48 -7.66
CA GLY A 386 -35.93 6.56 -7.51
C GLY A 386 -35.67 7.26 -8.84
N ALA A 387 -35.70 8.60 -8.85
CA ALA A 387 -34.98 9.36 -9.87
C ALA A 387 -33.51 8.93 -9.78
N SER A 388 -33.02 8.30 -10.83
CA SER A 388 -31.86 7.44 -10.79
C SER A 388 -30.57 8.21 -11.06
N SER A 389 -29.58 7.95 -10.21
CA SER A 389 -28.14 8.17 -10.44
C SER A 389 -27.58 7.29 -11.57
N PHE A 390 -28.34 7.09 -12.67
CA PHE A 390 -27.89 6.33 -13.85
C PHE A 390 -26.71 7.00 -14.55
N ALA A 391 -26.64 8.34 -14.48
CA ALA A 391 -25.56 9.11 -15.09
C ALA A 391 -24.19 8.60 -14.61
N ASP A 392 -23.99 8.49 -13.29
CA ASP A 392 -22.70 8.24 -12.64
C ASP A 392 -21.94 6.96 -13.06
N TYR A 393 -22.58 6.00 -13.74
CA TYR A 393 -21.98 4.73 -14.19
C TYR A 393 -21.80 4.63 -15.71
N SER A 394 -22.07 5.72 -16.43
CA SER A 394 -22.00 5.75 -17.88
C SER A 394 -21.13 6.91 -18.35
N SER A 395 -20.19 6.63 -19.25
CA SER A 395 -19.46 7.65 -20.02
C SER A 395 -19.89 7.56 -21.49
N PRO A 396 -19.91 8.67 -22.23
CA PRO A 396 -20.07 8.65 -23.68
C PRO A 396 -18.95 7.88 -24.41
N TYR A 397 -17.87 7.55 -23.71
CA TYR A 397 -16.73 6.81 -24.25
C TYR A 397 -16.48 5.51 -23.47
N LYS A 398 -15.82 4.56 -24.14
CA LYS A 398 -15.25 3.35 -23.55
C LYS A 398 -13.74 3.36 -23.80
N LEU A 399 -12.97 2.87 -22.84
CA LEU A 399 -11.53 2.73 -23.00
C LEU A 399 -11.25 1.65 -24.07
N GLU A 400 -10.20 1.86 -24.87
CA GLU A 400 -9.77 0.86 -25.86
C GLU A 400 -9.46 -0.49 -25.20
N ASP A 401 -9.92 -1.58 -25.83
CA ASP A 401 -9.87 -2.92 -25.23
C ASP A 401 -8.42 -3.37 -24.97
N PHE A 402 -7.48 -2.96 -25.82
CA PHE A 402 -6.06 -3.28 -25.68
C PHE A 402 -5.41 -2.57 -24.47
N LEU A 403 -5.88 -1.37 -24.10
CA LEU A 403 -5.44 -0.64 -22.90
C LEU A 403 -6.11 -1.12 -21.62
N SER A 404 -7.26 -1.81 -21.74
CA SER A 404 -8.05 -2.18 -20.58
C SER A 404 -7.27 -3.07 -19.59
N LYS A 405 -6.39 -3.96 -20.05
CA LYS A 405 -5.62 -4.79 -19.10
C LYS A 405 -4.60 -3.96 -18.34
N THR A 406 -3.85 -3.12 -19.05
CA THR A 406 -2.82 -2.23 -18.50
C THR A 406 -3.42 -1.19 -17.54
N SER A 407 -4.50 -0.52 -17.95
CA SER A 407 -5.22 0.45 -17.12
C SER A 407 -5.79 -0.20 -15.87
N PHE A 408 -6.35 -1.42 -15.98
CA PHE A 408 -6.83 -2.14 -14.81
C PHE A 408 -5.69 -2.47 -13.85
N ALA A 409 -4.62 -3.09 -14.32
CA ALA A 409 -3.52 -3.53 -13.47
C ALA A 409 -2.80 -2.37 -12.77
N THR A 410 -2.61 -1.25 -13.49
CA THR A 410 -1.72 -0.16 -13.08
C THR A 410 -2.47 1.03 -12.46
N PHE A 411 -3.75 1.20 -12.74
CA PHE A 411 -4.50 2.37 -12.30
C PHE A 411 -5.82 2.01 -11.61
N VAL A 412 -6.68 1.21 -12.26
CA VAL A 412 -8.03 0.97 -11.74
C VAL A 412 -8.02 -0.02 -10.56
N ARG A 413 -7.20 -1.06 -10.55
CA ARG A 413 -7.19 -2.06 -9.48
C ARG A 413 -7.07 -1.40 -8.10
N GLU A 414 -7.94 -1.82 -7.18
CA GLU A 414 -7.85 -1.41 -5.78
C GLU A 414 -6.48 -1.78 -5.24
N ASN A 415 -5.75 -0.82 -4.70
CA ASN A 415 -4.69 -1.17 -3.77
C ASN A 415 -5.34 -1.37 -2.41
N LYS A 416 -5.45 -2.64 -2.00
CA LYS A 416 -5.70 -2.89 -0.58
C LYS A 416 -4.40 -2.44 0.11
N PRO A 417 -4.45 -1.57 1.13
CA PRO A 417 -3.28 -1.39 1.97
C PRO A 417 -2.85 -2.80 2.34
N LEU A 418 -1.56 -3.12 2.12
CA LEU A 418 -0.94 -4.20 2.84
C LEU A 418 -1.11 -3.77 4.28
N VAL A 419 -2.22 -4.17 4.91
CA VAL A 419 -2.26 -4.37 6.33
C VAL A 419 -1.16 -5.41 6.44
N PRO A 420 0.07 -5.05 6.89
CA PRO A 420 1.04 -6.08 7.25
C PRO A 420 0.27 -7.00 8.17
N ASN A 421 0.58 -8.29 8.27
CA ASN A 421 -0.14 -9.10 9.25
C ASN A 421 0.07 -8.45 10.65
N GLN A 422 -0.86 -7.57 11.04
CA GLN A 422 -0.67 -6.61 12.12
C GLN A 422 -0.63 -7.39 13.41
N GLU A 423 -1.34 -8.53 13.42
CA GLU A 423 -1.26 -9.55 14.43
C GLU A 423 0.13 -10.19 14.49
N ALA A 424 0.75 -10.55 13.36
CA ALA A 424 2.12 -11.09 13.33
C ALA A 424 3.15 -10.07 13.83
N ALA A 425 3.07 -8.82 13.37
CA ALA A 425 3.95 -7.75 13.81
C ALA A 425 3.72 -7.40 15.28
N ALA A 426 2.47 -7.29 15.73
CA ALA A 426 2.13 -7.08 17.13
C ALA A 426 2.55 -8.26 18.01
N GLU A 427 2.46 -9.50 17.52
CA GLU A 427 2.93 -10.69 18.21
C GLU A 427 4.45 -10.68 18.38
N TYR A 428 5.19 -10.29 17.34
CA TYR A 428 6.65 -10.10 17.40
C TYR A 428 7.03 -9.10 18.49
N VAL A 429 6.44 -7.90 18.46
CA VAL A 429 6.71 -6.83 19.43
C VAL A 429 6.31 -7.27 20.85
N ARG A 430 5.17 -7.95 21.01
CA ARG A 430 4.69 -8.43 22.30
C ARG A 430 5.63 -9.48 22.91
N ALA A 431 6.25 -10.31 22.08
CA ALA A 431 7.26 -11.28 22.51
C ALA A 431 8.61 -10.63 22.89
N GLN A 432 8.89 -9.41 22.40
CA GLN A 432 10.09 -8.64 22.74
C GLN A 432 9.91 -7.82 24.02
N LEU A 433 8.69 -7.32 24.26
CA LEU A 433 8.31 -6.64 25.50
C LEU A 433 8.04 -7.60 26.67
N ALA A 434 7.77 -8.88 26.38
CA ALA A 434 7.60 -9.90 27.40
C ALA A 434 8.93 -10.15 28.13
N TYR A 435 8.91 -9.96 29.45
CA TYR A 435 9.95 -10.25 30.45
C TYR A 435 11.29 -10.73 29.90
N SER A 436 12.34 -9.90 30.04
CA SER A 436 13.71 -10.37 29.89
C SER A 436 13.96 -11.50 30.90
N ALA A 437 13.97 -12.74 30.42
CA ALA A 437 14.37 -13.86 31.24
C ALA A 437 15.82 -13.61 31.69
N PRO A 438 16.18 -13.85 32.97
CA PRO A 438 17.56 -13.74 33.42
C PRO A 438 18.46 -14.54 32.47
N ARG A 439 19.61 -13.98 32.07
CA ARG A 439 20.56 -14.65 31.15
C ARG A 439 20.75 -16.11 31.59
N ARG A 440 20.65 -17.05 30.65
CA ARG A 440 20.76 -18.51 30.95
C ARG A 440 22.02 -18.83 31.77
N GLY A 441 23.12 -18.11 31.54
CA GLY A 441 24.35 -18.22 32.32
C GLY A 441 24.20 -17.91 33.81
N THR A 442 23.36 -16.92 34.19
CA THR A 442 23.09 -16.59 35.59
C THR A 442 22.32 -17.70 36.29
N ILE A 443 21.33 -18.29 35.61
CA ILE A 443 20.56 -19.43 36.13
C ILE A 443 21.46 -20.66 36.31
N VAL A 444 22.29 -20.96 35.29
CA VAL A 444 23.27 -22.05 35.36
C VAL A 444 24.28 -21.82 36.47
N LEU A 445 24.81 -20.60 36.62
CA LEU A 445 25.74 -20.25 37.69
C LEU A 445 25.11 -20.43 39.07
N LEU A 446 23.87 -19.98 39.26
CA LEU A 446 23.13 -20.16 40.52
C LEU A 446 22.92 -21.65 40.81
N LEU A 447 22.50 -22.44 39.82
CA LEU A 447 22.29 -23.88 39.99
C LEU A 447 23.60 -24.61 40.32
N LEU A 448 24.69 -24.29 39.62
CA LEU A 448 26.02 -24.83 39.88
C LEU A 448 26.51 -24.45 41.28
N THR A 449 26.28 -23.20 41.71
CA THR A 449 26.67 -22.72 43.04
C THR A 449 25.86 -23.43 44.13
N PHE A 450 24.57 -23.68 43.90
CA PHE A 450 23.73 -24.47 44.81
C PHE A 450 24.23 -25.92 44.91
N CYS A 451 24.46 -26.58 43.78
CA CYS A 451 24.96 -27.96 43.74
C CYS A 451 26.35 -28.08 44.40
N ALA A 452 27.25 -27.13 44.13
CA ALA A 452 28.57 -27.08 44.75
C ALA A 452 28.46 -26.84 46.26
N GLY A 453 27.61 -25.91 46.70
CA GLY A 453 27.35 -25.66 48.11
C GLY A 453 26.83 -26.89 48.84
N LEU A 454 25.90 -27.62 48.22
CA LEU A 454 25.30 -28.83 48.76
C LEU A 454 26.32 -29.99 48.82
N GLY A 455 27.16 -30.13 47.78
CA GLY A 455 28.26 -31.09 47.73
C GLY A 455 29.35 -30.80 48.78
N MET A 456 29.78 -29.55 48.93
CA MET A 456 30.77 -29.13 49.93
C MET A 456 30.24 -29.33 51.35
N ALA A 457 28.99 -28.95 51.62
CA ALA A 457 28.36 -29.16 52.92
C ALA A 457 28.21 -30.66 53.24
N GLY A 458 27.79 -31.46 52.24
CA GLY A 458 27.71 -32.91 52.36
C GLY A 458 29.07 -33.55 52.67
N TYR A 459 30.12 -33.16 51.94
CA TYR A 459 31.49 -33.65 52.16
C TYR A 459 32.03 -33.28 53.55
N ALA A 460 31.86 -32.02 53.97
CA ALA A 460 32.30 -31.54 55.28
C ALA A 460 31.57 -32.26 56.42
N LEU A 461 30.25 -32.43 56.32
CA LEU A 461 29.45 -33.13 57.33
C LEU A 461 29.70 -34.64 57.35
N ALA A 462 30.01 -35.25 56.20
CA ALA A 462 30.41 -36.65 56.11
C ALA A 462 31.75 -36.89 56.83
N ARG A 463 32.73 -35.99 56.66
CA ARG A 463 34.01 -36.05 57.41
C ARG A 463 33.85 -35.90 58.92
N GLN A 464 32.75 -35.29 59.38
CA GLN A 464 32.45 -35.09 60.80
C GLN A 464 31.45 -36.13 61.35
N GLU A 465 31.07 -37.15 60.58
CA GLU A 465 30.06 -38.17 60.92
C GLU A 465 28.68 -37.61 61.31
N LYS A 466 28.40 -36.36 60.95
CA LYS A 466 27.15 -35.63 61.27
C LYS A 466 26.22 -35.51 60.07
N LEU A 467 26.17 -36.53 59.21
CA LEU A 467 25.31 -36.57 58.02
C LEU A 467 23.82 -36.31 58.33
N ARG A 468 23.37 -36.59 59.56
CA ARG A 468 22.00 -36.26 60.01
C ARG A 468 21.68 -34.77 59.93
N LEU A 469 22.66 -33.88 60.07
CA LEU A 469 22.47 -32.43 59.93
C LEU A 469 22.14 -32.01 58.49
N MET A 470 22.40 -32.87 57.49
CA MET A 470 22.05 -32.60 56.10
C MET A 470 20.52 -32.45 55.90
N LEU A 471 19.71 -33.09 56.75
CA LEU A 471 18.25 -32.93 56.77
C LEU A 471 17.80 -31.49 57.06
N VAL A 472 18.64 -30.68 57.71
CA VAL A 472 18.37 -29.27 58.02
C VAL A 472 19.10 -28.34 57.05
N VAL A 473 20.36 -28.65 56.73
CA VAL A 473 21.19 -27.83 55.83
C VAL A 473 20.63 -27.78 54.41
N GLY A 474 20.15 -28.91 53.88
CA GLY A 474 19.56 -28.97 52.54
C GLY A 474 18.37 -28.00 52.38
N PRO A 475 17.33 -28.09 53.22
CA PRO A 475 16.21 -27.16 53.20
C PRO A 475 16.60 -25.69 53.38
N ILE A 476 17.50 -25.37 54.33
CA ILE A 476 17.97 -23.99 54.54
C ILE A 476 18.65 -23.45 53.28
N LEU A 477 19.57 -24.22 52.69
CA LEU A 477 20.26 -23.82 51.46
C LEU A 477 19.26 -23.61 50.31
N SER A 478 18.26 -24.49 50.19
CA SER A 478 17.21 -24.36 49.17
C SER A 478 16.35 -23.10 49.36
N LEU A 479 16.00 -22.76 50.60
CA LEU A 479 15.27 -21.53 50.95
C LEU A 479 16.08 -20.28 50.64
N CYS A 480 17.38 -20.28 50.95
CA CYS A 480 18.27 -19.16 50.61
C CYS A 480 18.35 -18.94 49.10
N PHE A 481 18.54 -20.00 48.31
CA PHE A 481 18.58 -19.88 46.85
C PHE A 481 17.20 -19.51 46.27
N ALA A 482 16.11 -20.03 46.81
CA ALA A 482 14.76 -19.62 46.43
C ALA A 482 14.50 -18.14 46.71
N ALA A 483 14.99 -17.61 47.83
CA ALA A 483 14.91 -16.18 48.14
C ALA A 483 15.73 -15.33 47.14
N VAL A 484 16.93 -15.78 46.75
CA VAL A 484 17.72 -15.11 45.70
C VAL A 484 16.98 -15.11 44.36
N PHE A 485 16.37 -16.23 43.96
CA PHE A 485 15.53 -16.28 42.76
C PHE A 485 14.32 -15.35 42.85
N ALA A 486 13.67 -15.26 44.00
CA ALA A 486 12.55 -14.35 44.22
C ALA A 486 13.00 -12.89 44.10
N VAL A 487 14.13 -12.52 44.73
CA VAL A 487 14.69 -11.17 44.64
C VAL A 487 15.08 -10.82 43.21
N ILE A 488 15.72 -11.72 42.48
CA ILE A 488 16.04 -11.52 41.05
C ILE A 488 14.74 -11.34 40.24
N GLY A 489 13.71 -12.14 40.51
CA GLY A 489 12.40 -12.02 39.84
C GLY A 489 11.69 -10.70 40.11
N PHE A 490 11.68 -10.24 41.38
CA PHE A 490 11.07 -8.96 41.76
C PHE A 490 11.85 -7.76 41.22
N THR A 491 13.17 -7.78 41.32
CA THR A 491 14.03 -6.70 40.77
C THR A 491 13.97 -6.65 39.24
N SER A 492 13.87 -7.80 38.55
CA SER A 492 13.66 -7.83 37.10
C SER A 492 12.26 -7.34 36.67
N ARG A 493 11.26 -7.41 37.56
CA ARG A 493 9.90 -6.89 37.34
C ARG A 493 9.84 -5.37 37.44
N GLU A 494 10.61 -4.79 38.35
CA GLU A 494 10.69 -3.33 38.54
C GLU A 494 11.67 -2.67 37.56
N ALA A 495 12.61 -3.42 36.96
CA ALA A 495 13.60 -2.90 36.02
C ALA A 495 13.08 -2.68 34.59
N THR A 496 11.89 -3.15 34.24
CA THR A 496 11.22 -2.76 32.99
C THR A 496 10.51 -1.43 33.23
N GLY A 497 11.26 -0.33 33.17
CA GLY A 497 10.69 1.00 33.04
C GLY A 497 9.84 1.12 31.76
N ASP A 498 9.24 2.29 31.57
CA ASP A 498 8.46 2.55 30.36
C ASP A 498 9.35 2.32 29.12
N VAL A 499 8.82 1.64 28.10
CA VAL A 499 9.60 1.21 26.93
C VAL A 499 8.73 1.19 25.68
N VAL A 500 9.29 1.61 24.55
CA VAL A 500 8.67 1.47 23.24
C VAL A 500 9.26 0.27 22.52
N GLY A 501 8.40 -0.68 22.14
CA GLY A 501 8.74 -1.82 21.29
C GLY A 501 8.28 -1.56 19.85
N GLU A 502 9.14 -1.73 18.85
CA GLU A 502 8.77 -1.54 17.43
C GLU A 502 9.28 -2.67 16.52
N LEU A 503 8.51 -2.98 15.49
CA LEU A 503 8.94 -3.70 14.31
C LEU A 503 8.74 -2.80 13.10
N GLN A 504 9.83 -2.45 12.42
CA GLN A 504 9.82 -1.61 11.23
C GLN A 504 9.93 -2.45 9.97
N LEU A 505 9.15 -2.14 8.94
CA LEU A 505 9.29 -2.62 7.58
C LEU A 505 9.81 -1.45 6.76
N VAL A 506 11.04 -1.56 6.27
CA VAL A 506 11.73 -0.48 5.54
C VAL A 506 11.82 -0.87 4.07
N GLN A 507 11.16 -0.14 3.20
CA GLN A 507 11.11 -0.41 1.77
C GLN A 507 11.99 0.58 1.00
N GLY A 508 12.82 0.05 0.11
CA GLY A 508 13.66 0.84 -0.80
C GLY A 508 13.69 0.25 -2.20
N ARG A 509 14.27 0.99 -3.16
CA ARG A 509 14.49 0.54 -4.55
C ARG A 509 15.90 0.90 -5.01
N ASP A 510 16.53 0.01 -5.78
CA ASP A 510 17.84 0.31 -6.41
C ASP A 510 17.76 1.62 -7.21
N GLY A 511 18.76 2.48 -7.04
CA GLY A 511 18.83 3.81 -7.66
C GLY A 511 18.03 4.89 -6.93
N SER A 512 17.17 4.57 -5.95
CA SER A 512 16.35 5.55 -5.22
C SER A 512 16.99 6.00 -3.92
N THR A 513 16.86 7.29 -3.60
CA THR A 513 17.16 7.87 -2.28
C THR A 513 15.99 7.79 -1.31
N GLY A 514 14.75 7.75 -1.82
CA GLY A 514 13.55 7.65 -1.00
C GLY A 514 13.33 6.24 -0.46
N ILE A 515 12.96 6.17 0.82
CA ILE A 515 12.51 4.96 1.50
C ILE A 515 11.17 5.21 2.20
N ASP A 516 10.41 4.13 2.35
CA ASP A 516 9.17 4.13 3.13
C ASP A 516 9.32 3.21 4.34
N ILE A 517 8.76 3.62 5.48
CA ILE A 517 8.88 2.95 6.76
C ILE A 517 7.50 2.76 7.35
N GLU A 518 7.11 1.50 7.50
CA GLU A 518 5.91 1.12 8.24
C GLU A 518 6.33 0.50 9.56
N ALA A 519 5.88 1.05 10.69
CA ALA A 519 6.18 0.49 12.00
C ALA A 519 4.91 0.01 12.69
N THR A 520 4.92 -1.23 13.14
CA THR A 520 3.98 -1.70 14.16
C THR A 520 4.69 -1.69 15.49
N GLY A 521 4.10 -1.06 16.49
CA GLY A 521 4.74 -0.94 17.80
C GLY A 521 3.78 -1.09 18.97
N ARG A 522 4.37 -1.08 20.16
CA ARG A 522 3.67 -1.04 21.44
C ARG A 522 4.45 -0.16 22.41
N VAL A 523 3.75 0.78 23.02
CA VAL A 523 4.25 1.53 24.17
C VAL A 523 3.85 0.76 25.43
N PHE A 524 4.83 0.34 26.22
CA PHE A 524 4.59 -0.19 27.56
C PHE A 524 4.78 0.91 28.59
N VAL A 525 3.75 1.18 29.39
CA VAL A 525 3.82 2.13 30.50
C VAL A 525 3.43 1.50 31.82
N THR A 526 4.13 1.92 32.86
CA THR A 526 3.91 1.52 34.26
C THR A 526 2.89 2.41 34.97
N ASN A 527 2.67 3.63 34.46
CA ASN A 527 1.67 4.58 34.93
C ASN A 527 0.86 5.17 33.76
N SER A 528 -0.38 5.57 34.04
CA SER A 528 -1.28 6.21 33.06
C SER A 528 -1.28 7.74 33.25
N LEU A 529 -0.12 8.37 33.07
CA LEU A 529 0.01 9.82 33.03
C LEU A 529 -0.19 10.32 31.59
N GLY A 530 -0.78 11.50 31.46
CA GLY A 530 -0.84 12.19 30.17
C GLY A 530 0.56 12.64 29.78
N ARG A 531 0.92 12.40 28.52
CA ARG A 531 2.25 12.62 27.97
C ARG A 531 2.11 13.32 26.63
N GLU A 532 3.07 14.18 26.33
CA GLU A 532 3.25 14.71 24.98
C GLU A 532 3.98 13.69 24.11
N VAL A 533 3.57 13.58 22.85
CA VAL A 533 4.31 12.87 21.82
C VAL A 533 4.57 13.85 20.68
N ASP A 534 5.82 14.08 20.35
CA ASP A 534 6.24 15.04 19.33
C ASP A 534 7.01 14.33 18.22
N SER A 535 6.84 14.74 16.97
CA SER A 535 7.53 14.12 15.84
C SER A 535 7.90 15.16 14.79
N ARG A 536 9.18 15.16 14.38
CA ARG A 536 9.72 16.05 13.34
C ARG A 536 10.05 15.31 12.04
N GLU A 537 9.11 14.47 11.61
CA GLU A 537 9.21 13.67 10.38
C GLU A 537 7.87 13.66 9.64
N ALA A 538 7.94 13.61 8.32
CA ALA A 538 6.79 13.44 7.45
C ALA A 538 6.16 12.05 7.67
N GLY A 539 4.88 12.03 8.03
CA GLY A 539 4.17 10.80 8.37
C GLY A 539 3.13 10.98 9.45
N THR A 540 2.63 9.86 9.96
CA THR A 540 1.63 9.84 11.03
C THR A 540 1.83 8.63 11.93
N THR A 541 1.50 8.78 13.21
CA THR A 541 1.37 7.66 14.15
C THR A 541 -0.06 7.56 14.63
N ARG A 542 -0.65 6.39 14.45
CA ARG A 542 -1.95 6.03 15.00
C ARG A 542 -1.78 5.16 16.23
N PHE A 543 -2.44 5.52 17.31
CA PHE A 543 -2.54 4.69 18.50
C PHE A 543 -3.85 3.90 18.50
N GLN A 544 -3.77 2.59 18.71
CA GLN A 544 -4.94 1.73 18.84
C GLN A 544 -5.31 1.59 20.31
N ARG A 545 -6.37 2.28 20.72
CA ARG A 545 -6.95 2.20 22.07
C ARG A 545 -8.21 1.32 22.05
N ALA A 546 -8.57 0.78 23.21
CA ALA A 546 -9.90 0.20 23.40
C ALA A 546 -10.93 1.34 23.55
N ASP A 547 -12.08 1.23 22.88
CA ASP A 547 -13.12 2.29 22.83
C ASP A 547 -13.71 2.67 24.20
N SER A 548 -13.44 1.89 25.25
CA SER A 548 -13.94 2.13 26.61
C SER A 548 -13.18 3.19 27.40
N ASP A 549 -12.16 3.82 26.82
CA ASP A 549 -11.26 4.74 27.53
C ASP A 549 -11.62 6.20 27.23
N VAL A 550 -12.11 6.91 28.25
CA VAL A 550 -12.82 8.19 28.13
C VAL A 550 -11.88 9.39 28.03
N ARG A 551 -10.56 9.19 28.17
CA ARG A 551 -9.62 10.31 28.18
C ARG A 551 -9.30 10.80 26.78
N LEU A 552 -9.65 12.07 26.55
CA LEU A 552 -9.36 12.83 25.34
C LEU A 552 -7.86 12.81 25.01
N TRP A 553 -7.53 12.61 23.75
CA TRP A 553 -6.24 12.99 23.19
C TRP A 553 -6.48 13.72 21.88
N GLU A 554 -5.53 14.58 21.52
CA GLU A 554 -5.60 15.35 20.28
C GLU A 554 -4.27 15.25 19.55
N GLN A 555 -4.30 14.77 18.31
CA GLN A 555 -3.16 14.81 17.40
C GLN A 555 -3.31 16.00 16.46
N SER A 556 -2.33 16.90 16.49
CA SER A 556 -2.32 18.11 15.69
C SER A 556 -1.12 18.13 14.74
N TRP A 557 -1.39 18.35 13.46
CA TRP A 557 -0.35 18.65 12.47
C TRP A 557 0.00 20.13 12.57
N VAL A 558 1.29 20.42 12.78
CA VAL A 558 1.83 21.78 12.83
C VAL A 558 2.38 22.14 11.46
N ASP A 559 3.11 21.21 10.84
CA ASP A 559 3.64 21.34 9.48
C ASP A 559 3.59 19.98 8.75
N PHE A 560 4.08 19.91 7.51
CA PHE A 560 4.13 18.67 6.73
C PHE A 560 5.02 17.58 7.34
N ASP A 561 6.07 17.98 8.06
CA ASP A 561 6.99 17.10 8.78
C ASP A 561 6.89 17.25 10.30
N HIS A 562 5.86 17.92 10.81
CA HIS A 562 5.70 18.11 12.24
C HIS A 562 4.27 17.82 12.68
N TRP A 563 4.11 16.78 13.49
CA TRP A 563 2.88 16.54 14.24
C TRP A 563 3.20 16.35 15.72
N ARG A 564 2.27 16.76 16.55
CA ARG A 564 2.31 16.56 18.00
C ARG A 564 1.02 15.92 18.47
N MET A 565 1.07 15.27 19.62
CA MET A 565 -0.09 14.73 20.28
C MET A 565 -0.09 15.09 21.75
N ASP A 566 -1.18 15.71 22.16
CA ASP A 566 -1.39 16.24 23.51
C ASP A 566 -2.21 15.26 24.35
N ASP A 567 -1.85 15.17 25.64
CA ASP A 567 -2.52 14.36 26.68
C ASP A 567 -2.68 12.86 26.36
N LEU A 568 -1.73 12.26 25.63
CA LEU A 568 -1.73 10.81 25.45
C LEU A 568 -1.48 10.16 26.81
N ALA A 569 -2.52 9.51 27.34
CA ALA A 569 -2.43 8.75 28.58
C ALA A 569 -2.61 7.26 28.27
N PRO A 570 -1.52 6.51 27.99
CA PRO A 570 -1.64 5.10 27.68
C PRO A 570 -2.16 4.33 28.91
N PRO A 571 -3.07 3.35 28.73
CA PRO A 571 -3.48 2.51 29.84
C PRO A 571 -2.27 1.75 30.41
N VAL A 572 -2.26 1.52 31.73
CA VAL A 572 -1.22 0.70 32.36
C VAL A 572 -1.11 -0.64 31.64
N GLY A 573 0.11 -1.00 31.22
CA GLY A 573 0.34 -2.13 30.33
C GLY A 573 0.76 -1.65 28.94
N THR A 574 0.14 -2.16 27.88
CA THR A 574 0.58 -1.90 26.50
C THR A 574 -0.46 -1.14 25.70
N LEU A 575 -0.05 -0.06 25.04
CA LEU A 575 -0.79 0.64 23.99
C LEU A 575 -0.19 0.27 22.63
N SER A 576 -1.00 -0.24 21.71
CA SER A 576 -0.53 -0.54 20.34
C SER A 576 -0.45 0.73 19.51
N LEU A 577 0.54 0.81 18.62
CA LEU A 577 0.69 1.90 17.66
C LEU A 577 0.99 1.36 16.26
N MET A 578 0.59 2.13 15.26
CA MET A 578 0.95 1.96 13.85
C MET A 578 1.53 3.28 13.37
N ARG A 579 2.64 3.25 12.66
CA ARG A 579 3.31 4.45 12.17
C ARG A 579 3.67 4.28 10.70
N TYR A 580 3.44 5.33 9.94
CA TYR A 580 3.88 5.45 8.55
C TYR A 580 4.78 6.66 8.45
N GLN A 581 5.94 6.47 7.84
CA GLN A 581 6.95 7.50 7.68
C GLN A 581 7.61 7.33 6.32
N SER A 582 7.98 8.43 5.68
CA SER A 582 8.88 8.41 4.53
C SER A 582 10.14 9.20 4.88
N ASP A 583 11.28 8.76 4.36
CA ASP A 583 12.59 9.33 4.65
C ASP A 583 13.45 9.38 3.38
N LEU A 584 14.40 10.30 3.33
CA LEU A 584 15.32 10.50 2.21
C LEU A 584 16.74 10.19 2.66
N MET A 585 17.38 9.24 2.00
CA MET A 585 18.80 8.95 2.15
C MET A 585 19.66 9.97 1.40
N THR A 586 20.90 10.14 1.85
CA THR A 586 21.85 11.05 1.20
C THR A 586 22.45 10.46 -0.08
N ARG A 587 22.44 9.13 -0.20
CA ARG A 587 22.93 8.38 -1.36
C ARG A 587 21.87 7.38 -1.83
N PRO A 588 21.77 7.11 -3.13
CA PRO A 588 20.81 6.15 -3.65
C PRO A 588 21.14 4.74 -3.15
N LEU A 589 20.11 3.98 -2.79
CA LEU A 589 20.24 2.56 -2.47
C LEU A 589 20.85 1.85 -3.69
N THR A 590 21.90 1.07 -3.47
CA THR A 590 22.40 0.15 -4.49
C THR A 590 22.19 -1.26 -3.99
N ILE A 591 21.56 -2.11 -4.79
CA ILE A 591 21.42 -3.54 -4.52
C ILE A 591 21.46 -4.34 -5.82
N GLN A 592 22.65 -4.85 -6.11
CA GLN A 592 22.94 -5.48 -7.40
C GLN A 592 23.54 -6.86 -7.19
N ALA A 593 23.16 -7.79 -8.07
CA ALA A 593 23.72 -9.13 -8.07
C ALA A 593 23.94 -9.67 -9.49
N THR A 594 24.89 -10.58 -9.62
CA THR A 594 25.18 -11.32 -10.85
C THR A 594 25.36 -12.81 -10.53
N PHE A 595 25.33 -13.65 -11.56
CA PHE A 595 25.42 -15.09 -11.42
C PHE A 595 26.84 -15.60 -11.67
N ASP A 596 27.26 -16.61 -10.92
CA ASP A 596 28.51 -17.32 -11.09
C ASP A 596 28.30 -18.85 -10.99
N GLU A 597 29.38 -19.63 -11.03
CA GLU A 597 29.31 -21.10 -11.02
C GLU A 597 28.74 -21.72 -9.74
N GLU A 598 28.71 -20.97 -8.63
CA GLU A 598 28.19 -21.45 -7.34
C GLU A 598 26.78 -20.94 -7.04
N GLY A 599 26.32 -19.91 -7.74
CA GLY A 599 24.98 -19.34 -7.58
C GLY A 599 24.95 -17.85 -7.91
N LEU A 600 24.60 -17.05 -6.90
CA LEU A 600 24.45 -15.60 -7.02
C LEU A 600 25.43 -14.89 -6.10
N VAL A 601 26.11 -13.86 -6.62
CA VAL A 601 26.96 -12.96 -5.85
C VAL A 601 26.50 -11.52 -6.06
N GLY A 602 26.48 -10.73 -4.98
CA GLY A 602 26.01 -9.36 -5.06
C GLY A 602 26.61 -8.45 -4.02
N ARG A 603 26.20 -7.18 -4.08
CA ARG A 603 26.58 -6.15 -3.14
C ARG A 603 25.39 -5.21 -2.91
N PHE A 604 25.23 -4.77 -1.67
CA PHE A 604 24.34 -3.66 -1.33
C PHE A 604 25.10 -2.52 -0.63
N ASP A 605 24.59 -1.31 -0.81
CA ASP A 605 24.92 -0.11 -0.03
C ASP A 605 23.60 0.53 0.38
N TRP A 606 23.23 0.34 1.66
CA TRP A 606 21.98 0.82 2.23
C TRP A 606 22.28 1.72 3.43
N GLU A 607 22.10 3.03 3.25
CA GLU A 607 22.33 4.01 4.32
C GLU A 607 21.36 3.80 5.51
N GLY A 608 21.93 3.73 6.72
CA GLY A 608 21.16 3.53 7.95
C GLY A 608 20.82 2.07 8.27
N LEU A 609 21.30 1.10 7.48
CA LEU A 609 21.22 -0.32 7.83
C LEU A 609 22.35 -0.69 8.81
N GLU A 610 22.03 -0.72 10.10
CA GLU A 610 22.94 -1.17 11.15
C GLU A 610 22.58 -2.58 11.63
N GLY A 611 23.58 -3.40 11.97
CA GLY A 611 23.33 -4.74 12.53
C GLY A 611 22.72 -5.75 11.53
N ALA A 612 23.05 -5.61 10.23
CA ALA A 612 22.58 -6.48 9.16
C ALA A 612 22.77 -7.97 9.51
N SER A 613 21.69 -8.74 9.52
CA SER A 613 21.67 -10.16 9.89
C SER A 613 20.50 -10.90 9.25
N ASP A 614 20.56 -12.23 9.26
CA ASP A 614 19.48 -13.14 8.83
C ASP A 614 18.86 -12.74 7.46
N ALA A 615 19.70 -12.43 6.46
CA ALA A 615 19.23 -12.04 5.14
C ALA A 615 18.74 -13.23 4.30
N LEU A 616 17.79 -12.96 3.42
CA LEU A 616 17.26 -13.90 2.45
C LEU A 616 16.89 -13.20 1.15
N ILE A 617 16.89 -13.96 0.06
CA ILE A 617 16.28 -13.54 -1.20
C ILE A 617 15.07 -14.44 -1.43
N ARG A 618 13.92 -13.85 -1.72
CA ARG A 618 12.69 -14.56 -2.05
C ARG A 618 12.35 -14.28 -3.51
N GLY A 619 12.17 -15.34 -4.29
CA GLY A 619 11.53 -15.21 -5.60
C GLY A 619 10.02 -15.17 -5.44
N GLU A 620 9.32 -15.73 -6.42
CA GLU A 620 7.86 -15.77 -6.41
C GLU A 620 7.31 -16.68 -5.30
N VAL A 621 8.03 -17.76 -4.99
CA VAL A 621 7.55 -18.83 -4.12
C VAL A 621 8.59 -19.21 -3.09
N LEU A 622 9.76 -19.67 -3.56
CA LEU A 622 10.83 -20.15 -2.71
C LEU A 622 11.75 -19.01 -2.22
N ALA A 623 12.40 -19.26 -1.09
CA ALA A 623 13.39 -18.37 -0.51
C ALA A 623 14.76 -19.06 -0.44
N SER A 624 15.82 -18.28 -0.62
CA SER A 624 17.20 -18.71 -0.42
C SER A 624 17.86 -17.89 0.67
N HIS A 625 18.72 -18.56 1.42
CA HIS A 625 19.55 -17.91 2.43
C HIS A 625 20.63 -17.05 1.78
N VAL A 626 20.90 -15.90 2.38
CA VAL A 626 21.96 -15.00 1.96
C VAL A 626 23.07 -15.01 3.00
N SER A 627 24.27 -15.39 2.57
CA SER A 627 25.49 -15.23 3.37
C SER A 627 25.99 -13.80 3.21
N LEU A 628 25.97 -13.01 4.29
CA LEU A 628 26.42 -11.63 4.33
C LEU A 628 27.90 -11.53 4.74
N ALA A 629 28.64 -10.64 4.09
CA ALA A 629 29.94 -10.17 4.53
C ALA A 629 29.84 -8.77 5.17
N GLU A 630 30.84 -8.40 5.98
CA GLU A 630 30.86 -7.11 6.68
C GLU A 630 30.97 -5.89 5.74
N ASP A 631 31.42 -6.07 4.49
CA ASP A 631 31.60 -5.01 3.50
C ASP A 631 30.37 -4.76 2.61
N GLY A 632 29.24 -5.40 2.92
CA GLY A 632 28.00 -5.32 2.15
C GLY A 632 27.95 -6.25 0.93
N THR A 633 28.99 -7.09 0.72
CA THR A 633 28.90 -8.18 -0.27
C THR A 633 28.10 -9.35 0.28
N PHE A 634 27.45 -10.08 -0.62
CA PHE A 634 26.64 -11.23 -0.25
C PHE A 634 26.68 -12.34 -1.29
N ARG A 635 26.37 -13.56 -0.85
CA ARG A 635 26.30 -14.75 -1.71
C ARG A 635 25.07 -15.60 -1.39
N VAL A 636 24.43 -16.09 -2.44
CA VAL A 636 23.44 -17.17 -2.38
C VAL A 636 24.02 -18.37 -3.10
N SER A 637 24.27 -19.44 -2.36
CA SER A 637 24.70 -20.70 -2.96
C SER A 637 23.48 -21.45 -3.50
N ALA A 638 23.60 -21.98 -4.71
CA ALA A 638 22.58 -22.84 -5.31
C ALA A 638 22.36 -24.14 -4.51
N ASP A 639 23.28 -24.53 -3.62
CA ASP A 639 23.13 -25.70 -2.74
C ASP A 639 22.45 -25.38 -1.38
N GLN A 640 22.26 -24.09 -1.06
CA GLN A 640 21.71 -23.64 0.22
C GLN A 640 20.29 -23.09 0.08
N GLU A 641 19.40 -23.92 -0.46
CA GLU A 641 17.98 -23.61 -0.53
C GLU A 641 17.30 -23.85 0.82
N LEU A 642 16.34 -22.98 1.13
CA LEU A 642 15.53 -23.13 2.34
C LEU A 642 14.29 -23.95 2.01
N ASN A 643 13.95 -24.89 2.89
CA ASN A 643 12.70 -25.63 2.75
C ASN A 643 11.49 -24.68 2.85
N PRO A 644 10.34 -25.00 2.23
CA PRO A 644 9.12 -24.21 2.38
C PRO A 644 8.80 -23.87 3.84
N GLY A 645 8.59 -22.59 4.13
CA GLY A 645 8.35 -22.09 5.49
C GLY A 645 9.60 -22.02 6.39
N GLN A 646 10.81 -22.24 5.87
CA GLN A 646 12.07 -21.95 6.55
C GLN A 646 12.65 -20.64 5.98
N TYR A 647 12.99 -19.70 6.87
CA TYR A 647 13.50 -18.38 6.47
C TYR A 647 14.78 -17.96 7.19
N VAL A 648 15.23 -18.77 8.16
CA VAL A 648 16.48 -18.59 8.89
C VAL A 648 17.22 -19.92 8.89
N ILE A 649 18.54 -19.87 8.68
CA ILE A 649 19.40 -21.06 8.64
C ILE A 649 20.00 -21.33 10.02
N GLY A 650 20.00 -22.59 10.45
CA GLY A 650 20.64 -23.00 11.70
C GLY A 650 19.97 -24.23 12.33
N ALA A 651 20.80 -25.17 12.81
CA ALA A 651 20.30 -26.33 13.56
C ALA A 651 19.75 -25.93 14.94
N THR A 652 20.28 -24.85 15.52
CA THR A 652 19.82 -24.24 16.76
C THR A 652 19.66 -22.75 16.56
N LEU A 653 18.42 -22.28 16.57
CA LEU A 653 18.09 -20.87 16.39
C LEU A 653 18.09 -20.14 17.74
N SER A 654 18.64 -18.93 17.77
CA SER A 654 18.49 -18.02 18.92
C SER A 654 17.01 -17.65 19.12
N ASP A 655 16.66 -17.16 20.32
CA ASP A 655 15.28 -16.76 20.63
C ASP A 655 14.81 -15.65 19.67
N GLU A 656 15.73 -14.78 19.22
CA GLU A 656 15.44 -13.74 18.22
C GLU A 656 15.22 -14.33 16.81
N GLN A 657 16.07 -15.25 16.38
CA GLN A 657 15.91 -15.92 15.08
C GLN A 657 14.62 -16.74 15.00
N GLN A 658 14.18 -17.34 16.12
CA GLN A 658 12.89 -18.02 16.19
C GLN A 658 11.72 -17.03 16.03
N ARG A 659 11.80 -15.84 16.64
CA ARG A 659 10.80 -14.78 16.45
C ARG A 659 10.75 -14.29 15.01
N ARG A 660 11.91 -14.01 14.39
CA ARG A 660 12.03 -13.60 12.99
C ARG A 660 11.47 -14.64 12.04
N GLN A 661 11.80 -15.92 12.24
CA GLN A 661 11.26 -17.00 11.42
C GLN A 661 9.74 -17.15 11.55
N LYS A 662 9.19 -16.99 12.76
CA LYS A 662 7.74 -17.00 12.98
C LYS A 662 7.05 -15.83 12.27
N PHE A 663 7.61 -14.62 12.39
CA PHE A 663 7.11 -13.44 11.71
C PHE A 663 7.12 -13.64 10.19
N LEU A 664 8.24 -14.05 9.59
CA LEU A 664 8.36 -14.23 8.14
C LEU A 664 7.39 -15.30 7.59
N ARG A 665 7.10 -16.36 8.35
CA ARG A 665 6.05 -17.34 7.99
C ARG A 665 4.67 -16.70 7.86
N GLN A 666 4.31 -15.84 8.80
CA GLN A 666 3.02 -15.16 8.79
C GLN A 666 2.99 -14.04 7.74
N PHE A 667 4.10 -13.32 7.58
CA PHE A 667 4.26 -12.23 6.62
C PHE A 667 4.11 -12.72 5.17
N PHE A 668 4.83 -13.77 4.78
CA PHE A 668 4.82 -14.27 3.40
C PHE A 668 3.56 -15.06 3.01
N VAL A 669 2.77 -15.56 3.97
CA VAL A 669 1.48 -16.21 3.68
C VAL A 669 0.41 -15.19 3.28
N THR A 670 0.46 -13.99 3.87
CA THR A 670 -0.49 -12.91 3.59
C THR A 670 -0.13 -12.13 2.33
N ASP A 671 1.15 -12.12 1.97
CA ASP A 671 1.71 -11.48 0.77
C ASP A 671 1.44 -12.31 -0.51
N ARG A 672 0.16 -12.45 -0.87
CA ARG A 672 -0.29 -13.15 -2.10
C ARG A 672 -0.07 -12.34 -3.38
N ASP A 673 0.23 -11.06 -3.25
CA ASP A 673 0.56 -10.14 -4.33
C ASP A 673 2.07 -9.82 -4.31
N ALA A 674 2.91 -10.80 -3.95
CA ALA A 674 4.37 -10.64 -3.96
C ALA A 674 4.81 -10.10 -5.34
N PRO A 675 5.72 -9.11 -5.38
CA PRO A 675 6.17 -8.53 -6.64
C PRO A 675 6.77 -9.63 -7.53
N PRO A 676 6.61 -9.52 -8.86
CA PRO A 676 7.13 -10.55 -9.77
C PRO A 676 8.66 -10.66 -9.69
N GLU A 677 9.34 -9.58 -9.34
CA GLU A 677 10.79 -9.53 -9.20
C GLU A 677 11.27 -10.14 -7.88
N PRO A 678 12.40 -10.87 -7.86
CA PRO A 678 12.99 -11.34 -6.62
C PRO A 678 13.31 -10.20 -5.65
N MET A 679 12.91 -10.39 -4.39
CA MET A 679 13.06 -9.40 -3.32
C MET A 679 14.17 -9.82 -2.37
N PHE A 680 15.04 -8.87 -2.04
CA PHE A 680 16.04 -9.02 -0.99
C PHE A 680 15.46 -8.54 0.34
N TYR A 681 15.63 -9.34 1.39
CA TYR A 681 15.21 -9.01 2.74
C TYR A 681 16.40 -9.13 3.69
N VAL A 682 16.57 -8.17 4.59
CA VAL A 682 17.62 -8.21 5.63
C VAL A 682 17.14 -7.61 6.94
N TRP A 683 17.45 -8.26 8.06
CA TRP A 683 17.15 -7.73 9.38
C TRP A 683 18.23 -6.76 9.84
N GLY A 684 17.82 -5.67 10.46
CA GLY A 684 18.69 -4.67 11.07
C GLY A 684 18.13 -4.11 12.37
N ASN A 685 18.86 -3.16 12.94
CA ASN A 685 18.40 -2.35 14.06
C ASN A 685 17.26 -1.42 13.61
N LEU A 686 16.50 -0.89 14.58
CA LEU A 686 15.55 0.18 14.28
C LEU A 686 16.29 1.36 13.65
N ARG A 687 15.75 1.88 12.55
CA ARG A 687 16.21 3.16 12.03
C ARG A 687 15.79 4.23 13.04
N ASN A 688 16.73 5.10 13.44
CA ASN A 688 16.56 6.06 14.54
C ASN A 688 15.23 6.80 14.42
N PRO A 689 14.25 6.52 15.32
CA PRO A 689 12.97 7.20 15.28
C PRO A 689 13.12 8.62 15.85
N ARG A 690 12.63 9.65 15.14
CA ARG A 690 12.57 11.03 15.66
C ARG A 690 11.22 11.39 16.27
N VAL A 691 10.39 10.38 16.58
CA VAL A 691 9.19 10.55 17.42
C VAL A 691 9.64 10.53 18.86
N ASP A 692 9.50 11.62 19.62
CA ASP A 692 9.80 11.71 21.04
C ASP A 692 8.56 11.34 21.88
N TYR A 693 8.77 10.52 22.91
CA TYR A 693 7.73 10.12 23.86
C TYR A 693 8.13 10.66 25.23
N GLU A 694 7.37 11.63 25.74
CA GLU A 694 7.73 12.29 26.99
C GLU A 694 7.96 11.27 28.12
N GLY A 695 9.20 11.26 28.65
CA GLY A 695 9.61 10.38 29.74
C GLY A 695 9.81 8.91 29.36
N ILE A 696 9.98 8.57 28.08
CA ILE A 696 10.30 7.19 27.61
C ILE A 696 11.54 7.20 26.71
N ASP A 697 12.71 6.99 27.32
CA ASP A 697 13.99 6.92 26.58
C ASP A 697 14.30 5.51 26.05
N SER A 698 13.70 4.47 26.63
CA SER A 698 14.01 3.08 26.30
C SER A 698 13.26 2.63 25.05
N ARG A 699 13.98 2.17 24.03
CA ARG A 699 13.42 1.60 22.80
C ARG A 699 14.06 0.27 22.44
N ASN A 700 13.23 -0.67 22.05
CA ASN A 700 13.66 -1.99 21.59
C ASN A 700 12.91 -2.35 20.31
N GLY A 701 13.56 -3.03 19.39
CA GLY A 701 12.89 -3.46 18.17
C GLY A 701 13.85 -4.03 17.15
N ALA A 702 13.32 -4.25 15.96
CA ALA A 702 14.09 -4.62 14.78
C ALA A 702 13.47 -4.00 13.53
N ALA A 703 14.27 -3.84 12.49
CA ALA A 703 13.80 -3.45 11.17
C ALA A 703 14.00 -4.59 10.18
N LEU A 704 13.01 -4.87 9.34
CA LEU A 704 13.12 -5.72 8.17
C LEU A 704 13.20 -4.81 6.94
N HIS A 705 14.39 -4.71 6.37
CA HIS A 705 14.65 -3.96 5.16
C HIS A 705 14.35 -4.82 3.94
N MET A 706 13.66 -4.26 2.95
CA MET A 706 13.26 -4.97 1.74
C MET A 706 13.39 -4.12 0.47
N ALA A 707 13.99 -4.69 -0.58
CA ALA A 707 14.16 -4.03 -1.87
C ALA A 707 14.16 -5.05 -3.03
N PRO A 708 13.63 -4.70 -4.21
CA PRO A 708 13.79 -5.51 -5.41
C PRO A 708 15.27 -5.66 -5.76
N LEU A 709 15.67 -6.87 -6.13
CA LEU A 709 17.04 -7.17 -6.51
C LEU A 709 17.28 -6.87 -7.99
N ARG A 710 18.26 -6.01 -8.29
CA ARG A 710 18.67 -5.76 -9.67
C ARG A 710 19.71 -6.77 -10.13
N PHE A 711 19.38 -7.54 -11.17
CA PHE A 711 20.34 -8.42 -11.81
C PHE A 711 21.19 -7.69 -12.85
N VAL A 712 22.50 -7.94 -12.81
CA VAL A 712 23.46 -7.48 -13.80
C VAL A 712 23.93 -8.69 -14.60
N SER A 713 23.94 -8.58 -15.93
CA SER A 713 24.39 -9.66 -16.80
C SER A 713 25.83 -10.06 -16.49
N PRO A 714 26.11 -11.36 -16.35
CA PRO A 714 27.47 -11.85 -16.19
C PRO A 714 28.35 -11.48 -17.40
N PRO A 715 29.69 -11.44 -17.26
CA PRO A 715 30.56 -11.35 -18.42
C PRO A 715 30.34 -12.52 -19.40
N ALA A 716 30.61 -12.32 -20.68
CA ALA A 716 30.49 -13.38 -21.68
C ALA A 716 31.44 -14.55 -21.36
N ASN A 717 30.97 -15.77 -21.64
CA ASN A 717 31.64 -17.05 -21.36
C ASN A 717 31.84 -17.35 -19.86
N THR A 718 31.04 -16.74 -18.99
CA THR A 718 31.06 -17.06 -17.56
C THR A 718 30.17 -18.28 -17.29
N PRO A 719 30.67 -19.33 -16.63
CA PRO A 719 29.83 -20.42 -16.15
C PRO A 719 28.89 -19.91 -15.06
N VAL A 720 27.63 -20.32 -15.14
CA VAL A 720 26.58 -19.89 -14.21
C VAL A 720 25.77 -21.08 -13.70
N ARG A 721 25.35 -20.97 -12.45
CA ARG A 721 24.38 -21.87 -11.83
C ARG A 721 23.25 -21.05 -11.23
N VAL A 722 22.01 -21.42 -11.52
CA VAL A 722 20.83 -20.62 -11.12
C VAL A 722 20.15 -21.28 -9.91
N PRO A 723 20.07 -20.61 -8.74
CA PRO A 723 19.27 -21.09 -7.62
C PRO A 723 17.80 -21.26 -8.01
N GLN A 724 17.14 -22.34 -7.58
CA GLN A 724 15.76 -22.63 -7.96
C GLN A 724 14.79 -21.53 -7.49
N SER A 725 15.10 -20.88 -6.37
CA SER A 725 14.31 -19.75 -5.87
C SER A 725 14.21 -18.56 -6.82
N LEU A 726 15.12 -18.44 -7.78
CA LEU A 726 15.12 -17.38 -8.79
C LEU A 726 14.49 -17.81 -10.12
N LEU A 727 14.07 -19.07 -10.24
CA LEU A 727 13.38 -19.59 -11.41
C LEU A 727 11.86 -19.42 -11.25
N ARG A 728 11.19 -18.98 -12.32
CA ARG A 728 9.72 -18.94 -12.33
C ARG A 728 9.19 -20.21 -12.97
N ILE A 729 8.39 -20.97 -12.21
CA ILE A 729 7.82 -22.24 -12.65
C ILE A 729 6.33 -22.06 -12.93
N ARG A 730 5.88 -22.58 -14.07
CA ARG A 730 4.47 -22.62 -14.48
C ARG A 730 4.12 -24.00 -15.01
N SER A 731 2.84 -24.32 -15.04
CA SER A 731 2.34 -25.51 -15.72
C SER A 731 1.38 -25.17 -16.84
N LEU A 732 1.58 -25.81 -17.99
CA LEU A 732 0.81 -25.63 -19.22
C LEU A 732 0.15 -26.96 -19.59
N GLN A 733 -1.06 -26.91 -20.13
CA GLN A 733 -1.78 -28.09 -20.62
C GLN A 733 -1.40 -28.45 -22.05
N ASN A 734 -1.03 -27.45 -22.87
CA ASN A 734 -0.63 -27.65 -24.26
C ASN A 734 0.42 -26.60 -24.67
N LEU A 735 1.36 -26.99 -25.52
CA LEU A 735 2.37 -26.13 -26.14
C LEU A 735 1.75 -25.11 -27.12
N THR A 736 0.66 -25.45 -27.81
CA THR A 736 0.10 -24.60 -28.89
C THR A 736 -0.71 -23.42 -28.36
N ASN A 737 -1.68 -23.67 -27.47
CA ASN A 737 -2.54 -22.61 -26.93
C ASN A 737 -2.00 -22.00 -25.62
N ARG A 738 -0.94 -22.59 -25.05
CA ARG A 738 -0.31 -22.17 -23.78
C ARG A 738 -1.31 -22.01 -22.63
N GLU A 739 -2.40 -22.77 -22.66
CA GLU A 739 -3.40 -22.78 -21.59
C GLU A 739 -2.78 -23.32 -20.29
N GLY A 740 -3.04 -22.66 -19.17
CA GLY A 740 -2.54 -23.08 -17.87
C GLY A 740 -3.10 -24.45 -17.45
N SER A 741 -2.26 -25.30 -16.88
CA SER A 741 -2.72 -26.57 -16.30
C SER A 741 -3.07 -26.38 -14.83
N THR A 742 -4.09 -27.08 -14.35
CA THR A 742 -4.45 -27.15 -12.92
C THR A 742 -3.52 -28.06 -12.11
N ALA A 743 -2.53 -28.71 -12.75
CA ALA A 743 -1.62 -29.67 -12.10
C ALA A 743 -0.76 -29.01 -11.03
N TYR A 744 -0.43 -27.73 -11.22
CA TYR A 744 0.44 -26.97 -10.34
C TYR A 744 -0.14 -25.58 -10.08
N ALA A 745 -0.45 -25.30 -8.81
CA ALA A 745 -0.85 -23.99 -8.34
C ALA A 745 0.41 -23.17 -8.00
N TRP A 746 0.89 -22.41 -8.99
CA TRP A 746 2.13 -21.66 -8.88
C TRP A 746 2.16 -20.63 -7.74
N SER A 747 1.00 -20.09 -7.34
CA SER A 747 0.91 -19.11 -6.25
C SER A 747 1.09 -19.71 -4.86
N SER A 748 0.93 -21.02 -4.71
CA SER A 748 1.10 -21.73 -3.42
C SER A 748 2.21 -22.78 -3.43
N ASP A 749 2.92 -22.99 -4.54
CA ASP A 749 3.85 -24.12 -4.75
C ASP A 749 3.19 -25.50 -4.65
N GLU A 750 1.87 -25.58 -4.78
CA GLU A 750 1.15 -26.83 -4.51
C GLU A 750 0.80 -27.56 -5.79
N TRP A 751 1.24 -28.82 -5.85
CA TRP A 751 0.83 -29.75 -6.89
C TRP A 751 -0.52 -30.37 -6.54
N SER A 752 -1.50 -30.18 -7.42
CA SER A 752 -2.85 -30.72 -7.25
C SER A 752 -2.86 -32.24 -7.39
N GLN A 753 -3.67 -32.90 -6.57
CA GLN A 753 -3.98 -34.32 -6.81
C GLN A 753 -4.85 -34.42 -8.07
N MET A 754 -4.36 -35.17 -9.05
CA MET A 754 -4.99 -35.33 -10.35
C MET A 754 -5.62 -36.72 -10.48
N ASN A 755 -6.75 -36.78 -11.17
CA ASN A 755 -7.31 -38.05 -11.59
C ASN A 755 -6.46 -38.65 -12.71
N ALA A 756 -6.40 -39.98 -12.77
CA ALA A 756 -5.86 -40.67 -13.93
C ALA A 756 -6.59 -40.17 -15.19
N PRO A 757 -5.87 -40.04 -16.33
CA PRO A 757 -6.45 -39.50 -17.55
C PRO A 757 -7.72 -40.25 -17.95
N ALA A 758 -8.71 -39.51 -18.44
CA ALA A 758 -9.92 -40.10 -19.03
C ALA A 758 -9.59 -40.86 -20.32
N GLU A 759 -8.57 -40.37 -21.05
CA GLU A 759 -8.01 -40.99 -22.25
C GLU A 759 -6.85 -41.96 -21.92
N LYS A 760 -6.13 -42.43 -22.94
CA LYS A 760 -4.96 -43.31 -22.75
C LYS A 760 -3.82 -42.61 -21.98
N VAL A 761 -3.65 -41.31 -22.21
CA VAL A 761 -2.53 -40.50 -21.73
C VAL A 761 -3.00 -39.06 -21.48
N SER A 762 -2.43 -38.39 -20.49
CA SER A 762 -2.49 -36.94 -20.29
C SER A 762 -1.07 -36.36 -20.24
N THR A 763 -0.82 -35.31 -21.00
CA THR A 763 0.47 -34.61 -21.00
C THR A 763 0.31 -33.23 -20.37
N HIS A 764 1.24 -32.89 -19.49
CA HIS A 764 1.37 -31.60 -18.84
C HIS A 764 2.76 -31.07 -19.13
N PHE A 765 2.93 -29.76 -19.30
CA PHE A 765 4.25 -29.16 -19.50
C PHE A 765 4.59 -28.31 -18.29
N ILE A 766 5.84 -28.40 -17.85
CA ILE A 766 6.45 -27.53 -16.84
C ILE A 766 7.27 -26.52 -17.62
N SER A 767 6.92 -25.25 -17.45
CA SER A 767 7.65 -24.11 -18.00
C SER A 767 8.50 -23.51 -16.91
N VAL A 768 9.79 -23.38 -17.19
CA VAL A 768 10.77 -22.76 -16.30
C VAL A 768 11.34 -21.54 -17.01
N LYS A 769 11.06 -20.35 -16.48
CA LYS A 769 11.56 -19.09 -17.02
C LYS A 769 12.80 -18.65 -16.27
N LEU A 770 13.88 -18.43 -17.02
CA LEU A 770 15.16 -17.96 -16.53
C LEU A 770 15.15 -16.44 -16.31
N PRO A 771 15.96 -15.94 -15.35
CA PRO A 771 16.18 -14.50 -15.19
C PRO A 771 16.63 -13.82 -16.50
N PRO A 772 15.99 -12.73 -16.96
CA PRO A 772 16.33 -12.08 -18.22
C PRO A 772 17.79 -11.62 -18.33
N ALA A 773 18.41 -11.25 -17.20
CA ALA A 773 19.82 -10.83 -17.15
C ALA A 773 20.82 -11.94 -17.56
N LEU A 774 20.40 -13.21 -17.58
CA LEU A 774 21.20 -14.33 -18.04
C LEU A 774 21.10 -14.56 -19.55
N LEU A 775 20.20 -13.89 -20.26
CA LEU A 775 20.00 -14.10 -21.68
C LEU A 775 21.02 -13.29 -22.51
N PRO A 776 21.61 -13.90 -23.57
CA PRO A 776 21.46 -15.28 -24.01
C PRO A 776 22.23 -16.28 -23.13
N LEU A 777 21.55 -17.35 -22.68
CA LEU A 777 22.16 -18.43 -21.89
C LEU A 777 22.26 -19.72 -22.71
N ARG A 778 23.45 -20.32 -22.80
CA ARG A 778 23.59 -21.69 -23.30
C ARG A 778 23.56 -22.65 -22.12
N LEU A 779 22.55 -23.50 -22.04
CA LEU A 779 22.49 -24.53 -21.00
C LEU A 779 23.50 -25.63 -21.30
N ASP A 780 24.29 -25.98 -20.29
CA ASP A 780 25.27 -27.06 -20.37
C ASP A 780 24.71 -28.33 -19.69
N LYS A 781 23.88 -28.18 -18.66
CA LYS A 781 23.28 -29.28 -17.90
C LYS A 781 22.04 -28.85 -17.12
N ILE A 782 21.02 -29.71 -17.06
CA ILE A 782 19.91 -29.58 -16.10
C ILE A 782 19.77 -30.88 -15.31
N ASP A 783 19.77 -30.79 -13.98
CA ASP A 783 19.40 -31.90 -13.11
C ASP A 783 17.96 -31.70 -12.61
N VAL A 784 17.09 -32.69 -12.82
CA VAL A 784 15.69 -32.69 -12.39
C VAL A 784 15.46 -33.80 -11.37
N SER A 785 14.76 -33.48 -10.30
CA SER A 785 14.29 -34.42 -9.30
C SER A 785 12.80 -34.25 -9.07
N LEU A 786 12.01 -35.24 -9.48
CA LEU A 786 10.55 -35.26 -9.38
C LEU A 786 10.11 -36.34 -8.40
N GLU A 787 9.57 -35.96 -7.25
CA GLU A 787 8.92 -36.90 -6.35
C GLU A 787 7.45 -37.05 -6.75
N ILE A 788 7.04 -38.26 -7.16
CA ILE A 788 5.70 -38.52 -7.67
C ILE A 788 5.10 -39.79 -7.07
N GLU A 789 3.81 -39.72 -6.78
CA GLU A 789 2.97 -40.87 -6.45
C GLU A 789 2.02 -41.13 -7.62
N ALA A 790 2.29 -42.16 -8.43
CA ALA A 790 1.45 -42.53 -9.57
C ALA A 790 1.29 -44.06 -9.64
N ASN A 791 0.38 -44.58 -8.82
CA ASN A 791 0.16 -46.02 -8.69
C ASN A 791 -0.63 -46.57 -9.88
N ASP A 792 -0.22 -47.72 -10.42
CA ASP A 792 -0.87 -48.36 -11.56
C ASP A 792 -0.94 -47.45 -12.81
N LEU A 793 0.01 -46.52 -12.95
CA LEU A 793 0.12 -45.57 -14.07
C LEU A 793 1.55 -45.61 -14.64
N SER A 794 1.72 -45.29 -15.91
CA SER A 794 3.04 -44.99 -16.50
C SER A 794 3.30 -43.50 -16.38
N VAL A 795 4.54 -43.11 -16.06
CA VAL A 795 4.97 -41.72 -16.03
C VAL A 795 6.18 -41.57 -16.94
N THR A 796 6.11 -40.65 -17.88
CA THR A 796 7.18 -40.38 -18.84
C THR A 796 7.54 -38.90 -18.79
N LEU A 797 8.82 -38.59 -18.62
CA LEU A 797 9.34 -37.23 -18.81
C LEU A 797 9.77 -37.04 -20.25
N LEU A 798 9.37 -35.92 -20.84
CA LEU A 798 9.55 -35.61 -22.25
C LEU A 798 10.41 -34.34 -22.42
N GLY A 799 11.34 -34.37 -23.38
CA GLY A 799 12.01 -33.18 -23.89
C GLY A 799 11.17 -32.52 -24.99
N VAL A 800 11.35 -31.22 -25.22
CA VAL A 800 10.66 -30.46 -26.27
C VAL A 800 11.68 -29.91 -27.25
N GLU A 801 11.52 -30.22 -28.54
CA GLU A 801 12.32 -29.69 -29.65
C GLU A 801 11.39 -29.19 -30.75
N ASP A 802 11.47 -27.91 -31.11
CA ASP A 802 10.72 -27.29 -32.21
C ASP A 802 9.20 -27.59 -32.17
N GLY A 803 8.62 -27.64 -30.97
CA GLY A 803 7.21 -27.91 -30.71
C GLY A 803 6.83 -29.39 -30.70
N ALA A 804 7.76 -30.30 -30.97
CA ALA A 804 7.59 -31.75 -30.85
C ALA A 804 8.17 -32.28 -29.54
N THR A 805 7.58 -33.35 -29.00
CA THR A 805 8.06 -34.01 -27.78
C THR A 805 8.83 -35.29 -28.08
N PHE A 806 9.82 -35.61 -27.25
CA PHE A 806 10.54 -36.89 -27.29
C PHE A 806 10.80 -37.42 -25.88
N GLU A 807 10.90 -38.74 -25.73
CA GLU A 807 11.07 -39.39 -24.43
C GLU A 807 12.48 -39.17 -23.86
N LEU A 808 12.55 -38.76 -22.59
CA LEU A 808 13.79 -38.68 -21.80
C LEU A 808 13.91 -39.87 -20.85
N VAL A 809 12.84 -40.18 -20.11
CA VAL A 809 12.76 -41.32 -19.19
C VAL A 809 11.31 -41.75 -19.00
N SER A 810 11.05 -43.05 -18.90
CA SER A 810 9.74 -43.62 -18.61
C SER A 810 9.82 -44.61 -17.45
N GLU A 811 8.89 -44.49 -16.51
CA GLU A 811 8.78 -45.30 -15.30
C GLU A 811 7.37 -45.89 -15.17
N THR A 812 7.28 -47.12 -14.68
CA THR A 812 6.01 -47.83 -14.51
C THR A 812 5.64 -47.92 -13.03
N SER A 813 4.48 -47.36 -12.67
CA SER A 813 3.96 -47.27 -11.31
C SER A 813 4.94 -46.66 -10.30
N PRO A 814 5.52 -45.47 -10.58
CA PRO A 814 6.52 -44.88 -9.70
C PRO A 814 5.93 -44.50 -8.33
N ARG A 815 6.69 -44.83 -7.28
CA ARG A 815 6.49 -44.39 -5.90
C ARG A 815 7.80 -43.85 -5.35
N GLY A 816 7.97 -42.54 -5.39
CA GLY A 816 9.16 -41.85 -4.89
C GLY A 816 9.79 -40.94 -5.95
N THR A 817 11.10 -40.71 -5.81
CA THR A 817 11.82 -39.71 -6.60
C THR A 817 12.37 -40.28 -7.92
N ILE A 818 11.94 -39.71 -9.04
CA ILE A 818 12.56 -39.87 -10.35
C ILE A 818 13.67 -38.81 -10.47
N ARG A 819 14.91 -39.22 -10.75
CA ARG A 819 16.05 -38.31 -10.95
C ARG A 819 16.56 -38.42 -12.37
N LEU A 820 16.74 -37.29 -13.02
CA LEU A 820 17.18 -37.18 -14.41
C LEU A 820 18.28 -36.13 -14.52
N SER A 821 19.37 -36.48 -15.19
CA SER A 821 20.45 -35.55 -15.57
C SER A 821 20.39 -35.37 -17.08
N ILE A 822 20.00 -34.18 -17.53
CA ILE A 822 19.80 -33.83 -18.94
C ILE A 822 21.05 -33.14 -19.47
N GLU A 823 21.72 -33.80 -20.40
CA GLU A 823 22.88 -33.28 -21.15
C GLU A 823 22.63 -33.31 -22.68
N ASP A 824 21.47 -33.83 -23.13
CA ASP A 824 21.11 -33.86 -24.55
C ASP A 824 20.84 -32.42 -25.06
N PRO A 825 21.61 -31.91 -26.03
CA PRO A 825 21.44 -30.54 -26.54
C PRO A 825 20.04 -30.25 -27.08
N ARG A 826 19.31 -31.28 -27.54
CA ARG A 826 17.93 -31.13 -28.02
C ARG A 826 16.95 -30.77 -26.91
N ALA A 827 17.20 -31.26 -25.68
CA ALA A 827 16.40 -31.00 -24.49
C ALA A 827 16.87 -29.76 -23.72
N LEU A 828 18.00 -29.16 -24.09
CA LEU A 828 18.62 -28.00 -23.41
C LEU A 828 18.41 -26.68 -24.18
N ARG A 829 17.48 -26.63 -25.14
CA ARG A 829 17.15 -25.40 -25.85
C ARG A 829 16.31 -24.47 -24.96
N VAL A 830 16.72 -23.20 -24.93
CA VAL A 830 15.99 -22.11 -24.29
C VAL A 830 15.44 -21.21 -25.37
N SER A 831 14.19 -20.77 -25.24
CA SER A 831 13.60 -19.79 -26.14
C SER A 831 14.28 -18.41 -26.02
N ALA A 832 14.02 -17.51 -26.97
CA ALA A 832 14.53 -16.14 -26.92
C ALA A 832 14.07 -15.36 -25.67
N ASP A 833 12.90 -15.70 -25.11
CA ASP A 833 12.37 -15.09 -23.89
C ASP A 833 12.81 -15.79 -22.60
N GLY A 834 13.73 -16.75 -22.70
CA GLY A 834 14.35 -17.42 -21.55
C GLY A 834 13.56 -18.59 -20.98
N GLU A 835 12.62 -19.17 -21.74
CA GLU A 835 11.80 -20.30 -21.32
C GLU A 835 12.46 -21.63 -21.68
N TRP A 836 12.45 -22.54 -20.71
CA TRP A 836 12.77 -23.96 -20.88
C TRP A 836 11.54 -24.82 -20.54
N LEU A 837 11.33 -25.90 -21.30
CA LEU A 837 10.12 -26.73 -21.22
C LEU A 837 10.46 -28.19 -20.92
N LEU A 838 9.72 -28.78 -19.99
CA LEU A 838 9.74 -30.21 -19.67
C LEU A 838 8.33 -30.79 -19.75
N GLY A 839 8.12 -31.84 -20.54
CA GLY A 839 6.85 -32.56 -20.54
C GLY A 839 6.79 -33.61 -19.43
N LEU A 840 5.63 -33.72 -18.80
CA LEU A 840 5.22 -34.76 -17.86
C LEU A 840 4.01 -35.48 -18.47
N GLU A 841 4.22 -36.68 -18.95
CA GLU A 841 3.20 -37.53 -19.52
C GLU A 841 2.80 -38.62 -18.55
N VAL A 842 1.50 -38.76 -18.29
CA VAL A 842 0.93 -39.79 -17.41
C VAL A 842 -0.01 -40.66 -18.22
N GLY A 843 0.21 -41.98 -18.23
CA GLY A 843 -0.54 -42.94 -19.02
C GLY A 843 -1.21 -44.03 -18.18
N ARG A 844 -2.29 -44.61 -18.70
CA ARG A 844 -2.97 -45.75 -18.06
C ARG A 844 -2.30 -47.06 -18.43
N LEU A 845 -2.05 -47.89 -17.42
CA LEU A 845 -1.70 -49.29 -17.59
C LEU A 845 -2.97 -50.14 -17.76
N PRO A 846 -2.87 -51.35 -18.33
CA PRO A 846 -4.05 -52.21 -18.55
C PRO A 846 -4.86 -52.52 -17.28
N GLU A 847 -4.22 -52.49 -16.10
CA GLU A 847 -4.84 -52.80 -14.80
C GLU A 847 -5.29 -51.55 -14.01
N THR A 848 -5.18 -50.34 -14.58
CA THR A 848 -5.52 -49.09 -13.87
C THR A 848 -7.02 -49.03 -13.51
N LYS A 849 -7.31 -49.05 -12.22
CA LYS A 849 -8.68 -48.95 -11.68
C LYS A 849 -9.31 -47.57 -11.93
N MET A 850 -10.64 -47.54 -11.92
CA MET A 850 -11.38 -46.29 -12.01
C MET A 850 -11.21 -45.50 -10.70
N GLY A 851 -10.90 -44.21 -10.80
CA GLY A 851 -10.60 -43.36 -9.62
C GLY A 851 -9.14 -43.42 -9.14
N THR A 852 -8.23 -44.07 -9.88
CA THR A 852 -6.79 -43.93 -9.63
C THR A 852 -6.39 -42.46 -9.77
N THR A 853 -5.50 -42.00 -8.90
CA THR A 853 -5.00 -40.62 -8.88
C THR A 853 -3.47 -40.63 -8.95
N TRP A 854 -2.92 -39.49 -9.35
CA TRP A 854 -1.50 -39.21 -9.27
C TRP A 854 -1.27 -37.81 -8.70
N GLN A 855 -0.12 -37.61 -8.06
CA GLN A 855 0.28 -36.32 -7.52
C GLN A 855 1.80 -36.21 -7.50
N VAL A 856 2.31 -35.07 -7.96
CA VAL A 856 3.70 -34.68 -7.70
C VAL A 856 3.78 -34.15 -6.27
N ARG A 857 4.74 -34.63 -5.48
CA ARG A 857 4.95 -34.21 -4.09
C ARG A 857 5.98 -33.10 -3.99
N ASP A 858 7.03 -33.17 -4.80
CA ASP A 858 8.13 -32.22 -4.83
C ASP A 858 8.73 -32.17 -6.24
N PHE A 859 9.14 -30.98 -6.68
CA PHE A 859 9.84 -30.76 -7.95
C PHE A 859 11.06 -29.88 -7.70
N LYS A 860 12.24 -30.43 -7.99
CA LYS A 860 13.51 -29.72 -7.88
C LYS A 860 14.25 -29.67 -9.20
N ILE A 861 14.87 -28.54 -9.46
CA ILE A 861 15.62 -28.29 -10.69
C ILE A 861 16.91 -27.52 -10.39
N ASP A 862 18.04 -28.02 -10.89
CA ASP A 862 19.34 -27.36 -10.85
C ASP A 862 19.76 -27.04 -12.28
N VAL A 863 19.89 -25.75 -12.58
CA VAL A 863 20.18 -25.24 -13.94
C VAL A 863 21.62 -24.75 -14.01
N ARG A 864 22.38 -25.30 -14.96
CA ARG A 864 23.78 -24.93 -15.21
C ARG A 864 23.98 -24.58 -16.67
N GLY A 865 24.73 -23.51 -16.92
CA GLY A 865 25.02 -23.06 -18.27
C GLY A 865 26.20 -22.10 -18.34
N THR A 866 26.39 -21.54 -19.51
CA THR A 866 27.41 -20.55 -19.81
C THR A 866 26.74 -19.34 -20.45
N HIS A 867 26.96 -18.15 -19.87
CA HIS A 867 26.44 -16.90 -20.44
C HIS A 867 27.11 -16.65 -21.80
N ALA A 868 26.33 -16.59 -22.87
CA ALA A 868 26.88 -16.47 -24.22
C ALA A 868 27.23 -15.01 -24.53
N ALA A 869 28.24 -14.81 -25.39
CA ALA A 869 28.46 -13.48 -25.97
C ALA A 869 27.26 -13.13 -26.85
N VAL A 870 26.73 -11.90 -26.70
CA VAL A 870 25.77 -11.36 -27.66
C VAL A 870 26.48 -11.29 -29.01
N VAL A 871 26.09 -12.15 -29.94
CA VAL A 871 26.58 -12.07 -31.32
C VAL A 871 25.82 -10.92 -31.96
N ASP A 872 26.54 -9.81 -32.20
CA ASP A 872 26.03 -8.69 -32.97
C ASP A 872 25.82 -9.18 -34.42
N GLU A 873 24.57 -9.43 -34.82
CA GLU A 873 24.21 -9.89 -36.18
C GLU A 873 24.41 -8.81 -37.26
N SER A 874 25.18 -7.75 -36.97
CA SER A 874 25.59 -6.74 -37.94
C SER A 874 26.90 -7.07 -38.71
N GLN A 875 27.37 -8.33 -38.68
CA GLN A 875 28.51 -8.81 -39.50
C GLN A 875 28.15 -9.86 -40.55
#